data_AF-A0AB40BWH3-F1
#
_entry.id   AF-A0AB40BWH3-F1
#
_cell.length_a   1.000
_cell.length_b   1.000
_cell.length_c   1.000
_cell.angle_alpha   90.00
_cell.angle_beta   90.00
_cell.angle_gamma   90.00
#
_symmetry.space_group_name_H-M   'P 1'
#
loop_
_entity.id
_entity.type
_entity.pdbx_description
1 polymer ?
#
loop_
_entity_poly.entity_id
_entity_poly.type
_entity_poly.pdbx_seq_one_letter_code
_entity_poly.pdbx_strand_id
1 'polypeptide(L)'
;MGVIVGNGYCRGHCTFCAIFCGSTLACLSHDGDGSGQRPCYCLRPLSSVVGKSGRLQTYIVHVQRPRNDELLSNEDVEDWHRSFLPNTTLDTGEPRLVYSYCYAMSGFAARLTVEEVKALEPMEGFLRAWPSKKVSFFTTYTPGFLGLSRWDGLWVGSNMGAGVIIGVVDTGITPSHASFMDDTSMPPPPTKWKGTCGFNNKTLCNNKLIGAFASRGTPVDSKRNGHGTHVAGIAAGNFVANASVLGLATGTASGTAPKAHLAMYKVSTTGALVASIDRAIQDGVDILSISLGNRAPSIFNDDDYAIATFAAIRKNIFVCMAAANSGPYPETIIHGAPWQMTVGASSHDRRIISTVRLGNGVELEGQSGYQPSSSNNTTASLVFPGGQGQNGTLGCKKDSFDNVDVQGKIVLCMIVVGRFRDMSINVKNAGGVGIIVLNSFVEGSTTYSDNHVIPAVHINYTDTRKVVKYFNNFSSTATATATILFNGTKFGARPSPSVPYFSSRGPFTFNGGILKPDILGPGVNILSAWPVNPGPDPNIGPSHLHFNFLSGTSMATPHLSGIVALLKSTHKNWSPAAIRSAIMTTADRFDLDGNPLLDDYEFQNVSANFFAMGSGQVNPIAANDPGLIYDITPDNYVQYLCGLGLNDTAITVITGNRVQCSNVSSILPENLNYPSVSIYLDPATNKSVTRVLTNVGNADEVYNIKVEEPKGVSVVVSPPQLKFTSVGQKKNITIQFESKGMPLTKDNKLEGQLILESPKHFVRSPISVTII
;
A
#
# COMPACT_ATOMS: atom_id res chain seq x y z
N MET A 1 24.74 -1.76 70.11
CA MET A 1 25.98 -2.31 70.71
C MET A 1 25.90 -3.83 70.63
N GLY A 2 26.97 -4.54 70.22
CA GLY A 2 27.13 -6.02 70.26
C GLY A 2 26.30 -6.85 69.24
N VAL A 3 26.74 -7.85 68.44
CA VAL A 3 27.87 -8.85 68.46
C VAL A 3 27.54 -10.04 69.39
N ILE A 4 27.46 -11.34 69.02
CA ILE A 4 28.00 -12.20 67.90
C ILE A 4 26.91 -13.11 67.22
N VAL A 5 27.26 -13.67 66.03
CA VAL A 5 26.71 -14.78 65.20
C VAL A 5 26.41 -16.13 65.92
N GLY A 6 25.51 -16.96 65.35
CA GLY A 6 25.46 -18.42 65.57
C GLY A 6 25.06 -19.21 64.31
N ASN A 7 26.03 -19.82 63.61
CA ASN A 7 25.77 -20.73 62.47
C ASN A 7 25.49 -22.16 62.96
N GLY A 8 24.40 -22.77 62.48
CA GLY A 8 24.09 -24.18 62.71
C GLY A 8 23.89 -24.94 61.38
N TYR A 9 24.81 -25.86 61.06
CA TYR A 9 24.68 -26.78 59.93
C TYR A 9 24.21 -28.15 60.41
N CYS A 10 23.00 -28.57 60.01
CA CYS A 10 22.55 -29.96 60.21
C CYS A 10 23.01 -30.85 59.05
N ARG A 11 23.73 -31.94 59.37
CA ARG A 11 24.01 -33.05 58.46
C ARG A 11 22.99 -34.17 58.71
N GLY A 12 22.21 -34.57 57.70
CA GLY A 12 21.29 -35.71 57.81
C GLY A 12 20.37 -35.85 56.59
N HIS A 13 19.92 -37.08 56.32
CA HIS A 13 19.12 -37.44 55.14
C HIS A 13 17.79 -36.66 54.99
N CYS A 14 17.29 -36.61 53.76
CA CYS A 14 16.03 -35.99 53.35
C CYS A 14 14.79 -36.60 54.02
N THR A 15 14.48 -36.18 55.25
CA THR A 15 13.16 -36.45 55.86
C THR A 15 12.69 -35.35 56.84
N PHE A 16 13.53 -34.37 57.18
CA PHE A 16 13.22 -33.31 58.18
C PHE A 16 13.26 -31.87 57.62
N CYS A 17 12.47 -31.60 56.56
CA CYS A 17 12.17 -30.23 56.10
C CYS A 17 10.65 -29.93 55.97
N ALA A 18 9.78 -30.79 56.51
CA ALA A 18 8.33 -30.70 56.32
C ALA A 18 7.55 -29.82 57.34
N ILE A 19 8.24 -29.06 58.21
CA ILE A 19 7.60 -28.35 59.34
C ILE A 19 7.52 -26.82 59.15
N PHE A 20 8.30 -26.22 58.24
CA PHE A 20 8.36 -24.75 58.07
C PHE A 20 7.78 -24.19 56.77
N CYS A 21 7.28 -25.03 55.86
CA CYS A 21 6.52 -24.61 54.68
C CYS A 21 5.28 -25.49 54.53
N GLY A 22 4.10 -24.89 54.70
CA GLY A 22 2.83 -25.59 54.53
C GLY A 22 2.53 -25.88 53.06
N SER A 23 2.01 -27.09 52.82
CA SER A 23 1.41 -27.57 51.55
C SER A 23 2.37 -27.94 50.41
N THR A 24 2.41 -29.24 50.12
CA THR A 24 2.85 -29.95 48.90
C THR A 24 3.58 -29.16 47.80
N LEU A 25 4.90 -29.37 47.71
CA LEU A 25 5.72 -29.16 46.51
C LEU A 25 6.17 -30.51 45.94
N ALA A 26 6.23 -30.62 44.61
CA ALA A 26 6.79 -31.78 43.93
C ALA A 26 8.32 -31.68 43.89
N CYS A 27 9.01 -32.76 44.26
CA CYS A 27 10.46 -32.90 44.02
C CYS A 27 10.67 -33.73 42.74
N LEU A 28 11.33 -33.17 41.74
CA LEU A 28 11.83 -33.93 40.59
C LEU A 28 13.26 -34.38 40.89
N SER A 29 13.45 -35.69 41.05
CA SER A 29 14.75 -36.33 41.18
C SER A 29 15.29 -36.73 39.81
N HIS A 30 16.56 -36.43 39.54
CA HIS A 30 17.33 -37.12 38.49
C HIS A 30 18.62 -37.66 39.12
N ASP A 31 18.85 -38.97 39.00
CA ASP A 31 20.07 -39.63 39.47
C ASP A 31 21.28 -39.22 38.61
N GLY A 32 22.41 -38.88 39.24
CA GLY A 32 23.62 -38.51 38.48
C GLY A 32 24.73 -37.78 39.25
N ASP A 33 25.34 -38.48 40.22
CA ASP A 33 26.72 -38.30 40.74
C ASP A 33 27.22 -36.95 41.35
N GLY A 34 28.13 -37.08 42.32
CA GLY A 34 29.30 -36.20 42.40
C GLY A 34 29.19 -34.79 43.01
N SER A 35 29.00 -34.70 44.33
CA SER A 35 29.47 -33.56 45.17
C SER A 35 29.14 -32.12 44.72
N GLY A 36 28.04 -31.57 45.25
CA GLY A 36 27.81 -30.11 45.23
C GLY A 36 26.68 -29.69 46.17
N GLN A 37 26.96 -28.78 47.11
CA GLN A 37 25.89 -28.08 47.84
C GLN A 37 25.19 -27.13 46.87
N ARG A 38 23.91 -27.41 46.54
CA ARG A 38 23.07 -26.50 45.74
C ARG A 38 22.10 -25.74 46.67
N PRO A 39 21.92 -24.42 46.52
CA PRO A 39 20.94 -23.66 47.29
C PRO A 39 19.51 -23.94 46.79
N CYS A 40 18.59 -24.24 47.72
CA CYS A 40 17.15 -24.26 47.43
C CYS A 40 16.57 -22.85 47.68
N TYR A 41 16.12 -22.15 46.63
CA TYR A 41 15.44 -20.87 46.78
C TYR A 41 13.93 -21.06 46.98
N CYS A 42 13.42 -20.70 48.14
CA CYS A 42 11.98 -20.58 48.39
C CYS A 42 11.44 -19.23 47.88
N LEU A 43 11.27 -19.09 46.57
CA LEU A 43 10.47 -18.00 46.01
C LEU A 43 8.98 -18.32 46.18
N ARG A 44 8.21 -17.36 46.71
CA ARG A 44 6.75 -17.48 46.75
C ARG A 44 6.22 -17.49 45.30
N PRO A 45 5.43 -18.49 44.89
CA PRO A 45 4.74 -18.41 43.61
C PRO A 45 3.75 -17.24 43.63
N LEU A 46 3.52 -16.64 42.46
CA LEU A 46 2.49 -15.62 42.27
C LEU A 46 1.13 -16.19 42.70
N SER A 47 0.62 -15.72 43.84
CA SER A 47 -0.73 -16.01 44.29
C SER A 47 -1.70 -15.57 43.20
N SER A 48 -2.55 -16.49 42.74
CA SER A 48 -3.36 -16.37 41.53
C SER A 48 -4.10 -15.04 41.41
N VAL A 49 -3.55 -14.10 40.62
CA VAL A 49 -4.30 -12.95 40.14
C VAL A 49 -5.21 -13.46 39.03
N VAL A 50 -6.45 -13.80 39.38
CA VAL A 50 -7.52 -14.06 38.42
C VAL A 50 -7.92 -12.71 37.79
N GLY A 51 -7.09 -12.25 36.87
CA GLY A 51 -7.23 -10.98 36.15
C GLY A 51 -8.12 -11.14 34.92
N LYS A 52 -9.01 -10.16 34.69
CA LYS A 52 -9.83 -10.07 33.48
C LYS A 52 -8.95 -10.05 32.23
N SER A 53 -9.46 -10.60 31.13
CA SER A 53 -8.82 -10.72 29.80
C SER A 53 -8.16 -9.42 29.28
N GLY A 54 -6.92 -9.16 29.72
CA GLY A 54 -6.04 -8.12 29.20
C GLY A 54 -5.40 -8.56 27.87
N ARG A 55 -5.09 -7.60 27.00
CA ARG A 55 -4.44 -7.89 25.72
C ARG A 55 -2.98 -8.30 25.96
N LEU A 56 -2.66 -9.57 25.72
CA LEU A 56 -1.28 -10.07 25.73
C LEU A 56 -0.44 -9.34 24.68
N GLN A 57 0.76 -8.91 25.06
CA GLN A 57 1.78 -8.34 24.17
C GLN A 57 3.14 -8.96 24.51
N THR A 58 4.05 -9.03 23.53
CA THR A 58 5.44 -9.40 23.81
C THR A 58 6.16 -8.22 24.45
N TYR A 59 6.66 -8.40 25.67
CA TYR A 59 7.54 -7.47 26.35
C TYR A 59 8.98 -7.95 26.28
N ILE A 60 9.91 -7.00 26.26
CA ILE A 60 11.32 -7.22 26.56
C ILE A 60 11.52 -6.82 28.02
N VAL A 61 12.02 -7.76 28.83
CA VAL A 61 12.27 -7.61 30.26
C VAL A 61 13.77 -7.70 30.49
N HIS A 62 14.33 -6.67 31.11
CA HIS A 62 15.73 -6.58 31.50
C HIS A 62 15.85 -6.83 33.00
N VAL A 63 16.77 -7.72 33.38
CA VAL A 63 17.00 -8.15 34.76
C VAL A 63 18.48 -8.07 35.13
N GLN A 64 18.78 -7.81 36.39
CA GLN A 64 20.14 -7.81 36.92
C GLN A 64 20.61 -9.25 37.15
N ARG A 65 21.62 -9.67 36.38
CA ARG A 65 22.26 -10.97 36.57
C ARG A 65 22.80 -11.11 38.01
N PRO A 66 22.65 -12.27 38.67
CA PRO A 66 23.29 -12.55 39.96
C PRO A 66 24.80 -12.28 39.90
N ARG A 67 25.38 -11.80 41.01
CA ARG A 67 26.78 -11.31 41.05
C ARG A 67 27.85 -12.37 41.25
N ASN A 68 27.47 -13.63 41.45
CA ASN A 68 28.35 -14.78 41.62
C ASN A 68 28.13 -15.80 40.50
N ASP A 69 29.05 -16.75 40.34
CA ASP A 69 29.06 -17.80 39.30
C ASP A 69 27.94 -18.87 39.46
N GLU A 70 26.75 -18.48 39.91
CA GLU A 70 25.61 -19.37 40.22
C GLU A 70 24.83 -19.82 38.97
N LEU A 71 25.01 -19.15 37.83
CA LEU A 71 24.39 -19.48 36.54
C LEU A 71 25.46 -19.88 35.52
N LEU A 72 25.90 -21.14 35.61
CA LEU A 72 27.04 -21.69 34.86
C LEU A 72 26.70 -22.07 33.41
N SER A 73 25.44 -22.38 33.12
CA SER A 73 24.95 -22.76 31.78
C SER A 73 23.88 -21.81 31.25
N ASN A 74 23.60 -21.90 29.94
CA ASN A 74 22.47 -21.17 29.34
C ASN A 74 21.11 -21.71 29.79
N GLU A 75 21.04 -22.97 30.23
CA GLU A 75 19.84 -23.60 30.77
C GLU A 75 19.51 -23.01 32.15
N ASP A 76 20.51 -22.87 33.05
CA ASP A 76 20.34 -22.19 34.34
C ASP A 76 19.81 -20.75 34.18
N VAL A 77 20.35 -20.01 33.18
CA VAL A 77 19.91 -18.64 32.85
C VAL A 77 18.46 -18.63 32.33
N GLU A 78 18.07 -19.60 31.53
CA GLU A 78 16.70 -19.70 31.02
C GLU A 78 15.69 -20.07 32.13
N ASP A 79 16.01 -21.03 32.99
CA ASP A 79 15.16 -21.39 34.13
C ASP A 79 15.03 -20.24 35.14
N TRP A 80 16.13 -19.50 35.38
CA TRP A 80 16.08 -18.27 36.16
C TRP A 80 15.16 -17.22 35.51
N HIS A 81 15.23 -17.01 34.19
CA HIS A 81 14.29 -16.14 33.48
C HIS A 81 12.83 -16.64 33.55
N ARG A 82 12.60 -17.96 33.53
CA ARG A 82 11.26 -18.55 33.70
C ARG A 82 10.67 -18.28 35.08
N SER A 83 11.49 -18.14 36.13
CA SER A 83 11.03 -17.82 37.49
C SER A 83 10.37 -16.43 37.64
N PHE A 84 10.58 -15.52 36.67
CA PHE A 84 9.87 -14.24 36.60
C PHE A 84 8.47 -14.33 35.97
N LEU A 85 8.10 -15.47 35.38
CA LEU A 85 6.82 -15.61 34.68
C LEU A 85 5.71 -16.11 35.62
N PRO A 86 4.45 -15.65 35.48
CA PRO A 86 3.33 -16.13 36.30
C PRO A 86 3.03 -17.61 36.08
N ASN A 87 3.33 -18.13 34.88
CA ASN A 87 3.26 -19.53 34.47
C ASN A 87 4.22 -19.74 33.28
N THR A 88 4.57 -21.00 32.99
CA THR A 88 5.42 -21.35 31.83
C THR A 88 4.68 -21.26 30.49
N THR A 89 3.36 -21.47 30.48
CA THR A 89 2.50 -21.45 29.28
C THR A 89 1.32 -20.48 29.40
N LEU A 90 0.74 -20.14 28.25
CA LEU A 90 -0.57 -19.53 28.07
C LEU A 90 -1.66 -20.60 28.13
N ASP A 91 -2.91 -20.17 28.31
CA ASP A 91 -4.10 -21.03 28.29
C ASP A 91 -4.30 -21.76 26.95
N THR A 92 -3.67 -21.27 25.88
CA THR A 92 -3.61 -21.87 24.54
C THR A 92 -2.58 -23.02 24.41
N GLY A 93 -1.78 -23.30 25.45
CA GLY A 93 -0.62 -24.20 25.38
C GLY A 93 0.67 -23.53 24.85
N GLU A 94 0.55 -22.29 24.36
CA GLU A 94 1.61 -21.32 24.04
C GLU A 94 2.77 -21.22 25.07
N PRO A 95 4.08 -21.43 24.85
CA PRO A 95 5.07 -20.99 25.84
C PRO A 95 5.00 -19.46 26.05
N ARG A 96 4.98 -19.02 27.31
CA ARG A 96 4.98 -17.59 27.66
C ARG A 96 6.34 -16.95 27.41
N LEU A 97 7.42 -17.67 27.72
CA LEU A 97 8.78 -17.27 27.35
C LEU A 97 8.91 -17.35 25.81
N VAL A 98 9.28 -16.23 25.21
CA VAL A 98 9.56 -16.12 23.77
C VAL A 98 11.05 -16.37 23.50
N TYR A 99 11.93 -15.83 24.35
CA TYR A 99 13.38 -15.98 24.21
C TYR A 99 14.13 -15.64 25.51
N SER A 100 15.20 -16.37 25.82
CA SER A 100 16.14 -16.10 26.91
C SER A 100 17.43 -15.45 26.36
N TYR A 101 17.75 -14.22 26.74
CA TYR A 101 18.96 -13.54 26.27
C TYR A 101 20.14 -13.85 27.20
N CYS A 102 21.09 -14.67 26.73
CA CYS A 102 22.28 -15.06 27.51
C CYS A 102 23.52 -14.18 27.25
N TYR A 103 23.60 -13.53 26.08
CA TYR A 103 24.79 -12.82 25.59
C TYR A 103 24.55 -11.35 25.20
N ALA A 104 23.42 -11.04 24.54
CA ALA A 104 23.16 -9.70 24.01
C ALA A 104 22.80 -8.66 25.10
N MET A 105 22.16 -9.12 26.17
CA MET A 105 21.84 -8.39 27.39
C MET A 105 21.37 -9.41 28.45
N SER A 106 21.25 -9.00 29.71
CA SER A 106 20.70 -9.83 30.79
C SER A 106 19.18 -9.67 30.85
N GLY A 107 18.43 -10.60 30.27
CA GLY A 107 16.98 -10.43 30.12
C GLY A 107 16.28 -11.52 29.32
N PHE A 108 14.98 -11.36 29.15
CA PHE A 108 14.15 -12.25 28.36
C PHE A 108 13.07 -11.49 27.57
N ALA A 109 12.49 -12.15 26.57
CA ALA A 109 11.25 -11.73 25.94
C ALA A 109 10.12 -12.67 26.36
N ALA A 110 8.96 -12.14 26.72
CA ALA A 110 7.80 -12.93 27.13
C ALA A 110 6.47 -12.31 26.70
N ARG A 111 5.45 -13.15 26.53
CA ARG A 111 4.05 -12.75 26.31
C ARG A 111 3.40 -12.46 27.67
N LEU A 112 3.10 -11.19 27.93
CA LEU A 112 2.59 -10.67 29.20
C LEU A 112 1.46 -9.66 28.99
N THR A 113 0.57 -9.48 29.96
CA THR A 113 -0.33 -8.32 30.04
C THR A 113 0.34 -7.12 30.71
N VAL A 114 -0.29 -5.94 30.65
CA VAL A 114 0.19 -4.72 31.32
C VAL A 114 0.23 -4.90 32.84
N GLU A 115 -0.75 -5.62 33.40
CA GLU A 115 -0.88 -5.94 34.82
C GLU A 115 0.19 -6.94 35.26
N GLU A 116 0.45 -7.97 34.45
CA GLU A 116 1.54 -8.92 34.69
C GLU A 116 2.90 -8.23 34.67
N VAL A 117 3.13 -7.28 33.75
CA VAL A 117 4.37 -6.48 33.71
C VAL A 117 4.54 -5.62 34.97
N LYS A 118 3.48 -4.99 35.48
CA LYS A 118 3.51 -4.26 36.76
C LYS A 118 3.80 -5.18 37.94
N ALA A 119 3.36 -6.44 37.89
CA ALA A 119 3.68 -7.43 38.92
C ALA A 119 5.17 -7.86 38.91
N LEU A 120 5.92 -7.61 37.82
CA LEU A 120 7.36 -7.81 37.78
C LEU A 120 8.17 -6.69 38.44
N GLU A 121 7.64 -5.46 38.45
CA GLU A 121 8.35 -4.27 38.96
C GLU A 121 8.92 -4.40 40.40
N PRO A 122 8.23 -5.05 41.37
CA PRO A 122 8.78 -5.27 42.71
C PRO A 122 9.63 -6.54 42.87
N MET A 123 9.87 -7.33 41.81
CA MET A 123 10.67 -8.56 41.91
C MET A 123 12.16 -8.25 42.03
N GLU A 124 12.85 -8.96 42.92
CA GLU A 124 14.30 -8.81 43.07
C GLU A 124 15.03 -9.13 41.76
N GLY A 125 15.91 -8.24 41.34
CA GLY A 125 16.60 -8.33 40.05
C GLY A 125 15.82 -7.77 38.86
N PHE A 126 14.55 -7.37 38.96
CA PHE A 126 13.90 -6.63 37.87
C PHE A 126 14.54 -5.25 37.69
N LEU A 127 14.86 -4.88 36.44
CA LEU A 127 15.38 -3.54 36.11
C LEU A 127 14.39 -2.71 35.32
N ARG A 128 13.81 -3.29 34.25
CA ARG A 128 12.86 -2.58 33.36
C ARG A 128 12.16 -3.57 32.43
N ALA A 129 10.89 -3.31 32.14
CA ALA A 129 10.20 -3.89 31.00
C ALA A 129 9.74 -2.82 30.00
N TRP A 130 9.67 -3.16 28.72
CA TRP A 130 9.02 -2.34 27.70
C TRP A 130 8.41 -3.22 26.60
N PRO A 131 7.35 -2.77 25.91
CA PRO A 131 6.76 -3.53 24.82
C PRO A 131 7.78 -3.73 23.69
N SER A 132 7.90 -4.96 23.20
CA SER A 132 8.72 -5.28 22.04
C SER A 132 8.18 -4.56 20.81
N LYS A 133 9.06 -3.86 20.09
CA LYS A 133 8.71 -3.21 18.82
C LYS A 133 8.92 -4.22 17.69
N LYS A 134 7.92 -4.38 16.82
CA LYS A 134 8.08 -5.16 15.59
C LYS A 134 9.21 -4.56 14.75
N VAL A 135 10.23 -5.36 14.47
CA VAL A 135 11.24 -5.02 13.46
C VAL A 135 10.76 -5.57 12.12
N SER A 136 10.39 -4.67 11.21
CA SER A 136 9.99 -5.03 9.86
C SER A 136 11.23 -5.47 9.06
N PHE A 137 11.27 -6.74 8.68
CA PHE A 137 12.16 -7.17 7.60
C PHE A 137 11.69 -6.48 6.33
N PHE A 138 12.53 -5.61 5.78
CA PHE A 138 12.18 -4.84 4.61
C PHE A 138 11.94 -5.78 3.43
N THR A 139 10.66 -6.02 3.14
CA THR A 139 10.28 -6.01 1.73
C THR A 139 10.56 -4.60 1.18
N THR A 140 10.76 -4.37 -0.12
CA THR A 140 11.21 -3.06 -0.67
C THR A 140 10.21 -1.91 -0.54
N TYR A 141 9.21 -2.06 0.32
CA TYR A 141 8.81 -1.14 1.40
C TYR A 141 7.29 -1.12 1.50
N THR A 142 6.66 -1.04 0.33
CA THR A 142 5.22 -0.83 0.20
C THR A 142 4.34 -1.90 0.83
N PRO A 143 4.67 -3.21 0.84
CA PRO A 143 3.86 -4.17 1.58
C PRO A 143 3.93 -3.92 3.10
N GLY A 144 5.11 -3.58 3.63
CA GLY A 144 5.29 -3.25 5.04
C GLY A 144 4.59 -1.94 5.44
N PHE A 145 4.63 -0.92 4.58
CA PHE A 145 3.84 0.32 4.71
C PHE A 145 2.32 0.04 4.74
N LEU A 146 1.87 -0.94 3.96
CA LEU A 146 0.48 -1.43 3.96
C LEU A 146 0.17 -2.42 5.10
N GLY A 147 1.05 -2.55 6.10
CA GLY A 147 0.87 -3.40 7.28
C GLY A 147 1.08 -4.90 7.05
N LEU A 148 1.53 -5.32 5.86
CA LEU A 148 1.70 -6.73 5.50
C LEU A 148 3.01 -7.28 6.10
N SER A 149 2.88 -8.29 6.98
CA SER A 149 3.94 -8.87 7.80
C SER A 149 4.15 -10.34 7.46
N ARG A 150 5.40 -10.80 7.38
CA ARG A 150 5.70 -12.23 7.17
C ARG A 150 5.35 -13.10 8.39
N TRP A 151 5.21 -12.48 9.56
CA TRP A 151 5.12 -13.17 10.84
C TRP A 151 3.69 -13.27 11.36
N ASP A 152 2.82 -12.35 10.93
CA ASP A 152 1.44 -12.25 11.40
C ASP A 152 0.52 -11.46 10.45
N GLY A 153 -0.77 -11.41 10.76
CA GLY A 153 -1.76 -10.65 9.98
C GLY A 153 -2.10 -11.26 8.62
N LEU A 154 -2.51 -10.41 7.68
CA LEU A 154 -3.15 -10.84 6.44
C LEU A 154 -2.27 -11.75 5.58
N TRP A 155 -0.95 -11.54 5.51
CA TRP A 155 -0.06 -12.39 4.72
C TRP A 155 0.00 -13.83 5.23
N VAL A 156 -0.03 -14.04 6.54
CA VAL A 156 -0.11 -15.38 7.13
C VAL A 156 -1.50 -15.98 6.89
N GLY A 157 -2.56 -15.24 7.22
CA GLY A 157 -3.95 -15.72 7.08
C GLY A 157 -4.38 -16.04 5.64
N SER A 158 -3.81 -15.35 4.64
CA SER A 158 -4.07 -15.58 3.22
C SER A 158 -3.07 -16.52 2.53
N ASN A 159 -2.08 -17.05 3.25
CA ASN A 159 -0.89 -17.73 2.69
C ASN A 159 -0.28 -16.94 1.51
N MET A 160 -0.17 -15.62 1.67
CA MET A 160 0.40 -14.67 0.70
C MET A 160 -0.25 -14.72 -0.71
N GLY A 161 -1.52 -15.15 -0.80
CA GLY A 161 -2.27 -15.26 -2.07
C GLY A 161 -2.09 -16.60 -2.82
N ALA A 162 -1.53 -17.62 -2.18
CA ALA A 162 -1.31 -18.95 -2.78
C ALA A 162 -2.57 -19.52 -3.47
N GLY A 163 -2.42 -19.93 -4.73
CA GLY A 163 -3.52 -20.51 -5.52
C GLY A 163 -4.46 -19.51 -6.18
N VAL A 164 -4.27 -18.19 -5.98
CA VAL A 164 -4.99 -17.14 -6.70
C VAL A 164 -4.20 -16.72 -7.94
N ILE A 165 -4.89 -16.47 -9.06
CA ILE A 165 -4.27 -16.16 -10.35
C ILE A 165 -4.52 -14.69 -10.73
N ILE A 166 -3.46 -13.88 -10.78
CA ILE A 166 -3.50 -12.49 -11.25
C ILE A 166 -3.11 -12.45 -12.74
N GLY A 167 -4.08 -12.08 -13.58
CA GLY A 167 -3.85 -11.73 -14.97
C GLY A 167 -3.40 -10.26 -15.08
N VAL A 168 -2.21 -10.03 -15.62
CA VAL A 168 -1.65 -8.68 -15.84
C VAL A 168 -1.77 -8.34 -17.33
N VAL A 169 -2.50 -7.28 -17.66
CA VAL A 169 -2.75 -6.85 -19.06
C VAL A 169 -1.93 -5.60 -19.34
N ASP A 170 -0.75 -5.77 -19.94
CA ASP A 170 0.29 -4.72 -19.98
C ASP A 170 1.29 -4.89 -21.16
N THR A 171 2.50 -4.32 -21.09
CA THR A 171 3.50 -4.26 -22.18
C THR A 171 4.28 -5.55 -22.41
N GLY A 172 4.09 -6.56 -21.56
CA GLY A 172 4.81 -7.84 -21.55
C GLY A 172 5.54 -8.07 -20.22
N ILE A 173 6.33 -9.14 -20.14
CA ILE A 173 7.12 -9.46 -18.93
C ILE A 173 8.56 -9.85 -19.29
N THR A 174 9.49 -9.66 -18.36
CA THR A 174 10.85 -10.23 -18.44
C THR A 174 10.88 -11.52 -17.64
N PRO A 175 10.57 -12.70 -18.23
CA PRO A 175 10.27 -13.93 -17.47
C PRO A 175 11.46 -14.45 -16.65
N SER A 176 12.69 -14.15 -17.06
CA SER A 176 13.92 -14.57 -16.37
C SER A 176 14.30 -13.71 -15.16
N HIS A 177 13.51 -12.71 -14.79
CA HIS A 177 13.79 -11.87 -13.62
C HIS A 177 13.49 -12.63 -12.32
N ALA A 178 14.33 -12.48 -11.28
CA ALA A 178 14.24 -13.23 -10.03
C ALA A 178 12.86 -13.17 -9.36
N SER A 179 12.16 -12.04 -9.51
CA SER A 179 10.78 -11.84 -9.02
C SER A 179 9.72 -12.77 -9.64
N PHE A 180 10.04 -13.47 -10.74
CA PHE A 180 9.14 -14.41 -11.41
C PHE A 180 9.67 -15.85 -11.40
N MET A 181 10.75 -16.09 -10.66
CA MET A 181 11.22 -17.44 -10.37
C MET A 181 10.35 -18.07 -9.27
N ASP A 182 10.07 -19.35 -9.42
CA ASP A 182 9.49 -20.20 -8.39
C ASP A 182 10.57 -20.84 -7.53
N ASP A 183 10.17 -21.19 -6.31
CA ASP A 183 10.92 -21.99 -5.36
C ASP A 183 9.98 -23.09 -4.82
N THR A 184 10.47 -23.94 -3.92
CA THR A 184 9.68 -25.02 -3.32
C THR A 184 8.49 -24.54 -2.47
N SER A 185 8.35 -23.24 -2.22
CA SER A 185 7.23 -22.64 -1.48
C SER A 185 6.10 -22.13 -2.38
N MET A 186 6.33 -22.05 -3.70
CA MET A 186 5.29 -21.77 -4.70
C MET A 186 4.49 -23.04 -4.99
N PRO A 187 3.15 -23.04 -4.80
CA PRO A 187 2.32 -24.17 -5.17
C PRO A 187 2.30 -24.37 -6.70
N PRO A 188 1.93 -25.56 -7.21
CA PRO A 188 1.64 -25.75 -8.62
C PRO A 188 0.42 -24.91 -9.07
N PRO A 189 0.26 -24.63 -10.38
CA PRO A 189 -0.90 -23.93 -10.91
C PRO A 189 -2.22 -24.61 -10.49
N PRO A 190 -3.28 -23.84 -10.14
CA PRO A 190 -4.57 -24.41 -9.76
C PRO A 190 -5.20 -25.21 -10.91
N THR A 191 -5.93 -26.29 -10.60
CA THR A 191 -6.57 -27.16 -11.61
C THR A 191 -7.60 -26.47 -12.52
N LYS A 192 -8.10 -25.29 -12.13
CA LYS A 192 -8.97 -24.45 -12.97
C LYS A 192 -8.22 -23.72 -14.10
N TRP A 193 -6.89 -23.63 -14.03
CA TRP A 193 -6.05 -22.91 -14.98
C TRP A 193 -6.04 -23.59 -16.35
N LYS A 194 -6.33 -22.82 -17.40
CA LYS A 194 -6.39 -23.29 -18.79
C LYS A 194 -5.42 -22.56 -19.73
N GLY A 195 -4.67 -21.60 -19.18
CA GLY A 195 -3.70 -20.83 -19.95
C GLY A 195 -2.47 -21.62 -20.35
N THR A 196 -1.73 -21.04 -21.29
CA THR A 196 -0.56 -21.68 -21.89
C THR A 196 0.66 -20.77 -21.82
N CYS A 197 1.84 -21.36 -21.97
CA CYS A 197 3.07 -20.60 -22.07
C CYS A 197 3.28 -20.10 -23.51
N GLY A 198 2.96 -18.84 -23.80
CA GLY A 198 3.06 -18.22 -25.12
C GLY A 198 4.47 -17.80 -25.55
N PHE A 199 5.51 -18.10 -24.77
CA PHE A 199 6.90 -17.94 -25.20
C PHE A 199 7.31 -19.04 -26.19
N ASN A 200 8.37 -18.77 -26.97
CA ASN A 200 8.98 -19.79 -27.85
C ASN A 200 9.58 -20.93 -27.02
N ASN A 201 10.40 -20.58 -26.01
CA ASN A 201 10.83 -21.54 -25.00
C ASN A 201 9.75 -21.68 -23.91
N LYS A 202 9.12 -22.85 -23.83
CA LYS A 202 8.05 -23.15 -22.86
C LYS A 202 8.55 -23.23 -21.42
N THR A 203 9.85 -23.44 -21.18
CA THR A 203 10.43 -23.47 -19.82
C THR A 203 10.57 -22.09 -19.18
N LEU A 204 10.16 -21.02 -19.88
CA LEU A 204 10.08 -19.66 -19.32
C LEU A 204 8.80 -19.41 -18.51
N CYS A 205 7.87 -20.37 -18.52
CA CYS A 205 6.77 -20.43 -17.56
C CYS A 205 7.06 -21.52 -16.53
N ASN A 206 6.61 -21.29 -15.30
CA ASN A 206 6.91 -22.10 -14.13
C ASN A 206 5.74 -21.99 -13.13
N ASN A 207 5.89 -22.42 -11.88
CA ASN A 207 4.80 -22.31 -10.89
C ASN A 207 4.46 -20.86 -10.52
N LYS A 208 5.32 -19.89 -10.85
CA LYS A 208 5.15 -18.48 -10.54
C LYS A 208 4.51 -17.69 -11.69
N LEU A 209 5.13 -17.69 -12.85
CA LEU A 209 4.60 -17.20 -14.12
C LEU A 209 3.98 -18.39 -14.86
N ILE A 210 2.70 -18.64 -14.62
CA ILE A 210 2.01 -19.87 -15.05
C ILE A 210 1.52 -19.84 -16.51
N GLY A 211 1.60 -18.67 -17.14
CA GLY A 211 1.39 -18.52 -18.57
C GLY A 211 1.65 -17.10 -19.07
N ALA A 212 1.69 -16.97 -20.38
CA ALA A 212 1.93 -15.70 -21.05
C ALA A 212 1.25 -15.71 -22.42
N PHE A 213 0.70 -14.58 -22.85
CA PHE A 213 0.00 -14.42 -24.11
C PHE A 213 0.38 -13.10 -24.77
N ALA A 214 0.41 -13.09 -26.10
CA ALA A 214 0.46 -11.90 -26.93
C ALA A 214 -0.35 -12.20 -28.19
N SER A 215 -1.25 -11.30 -28.60
CA SER A 215 -2.03 -11.48 -29.83
C SER A 215 -1.14 -11.44 -31.09
N ARG A 216 0.00 -10.73 -31.01
CA ARG A 216 1.06 -10.70 -32.01
C ARG A 216 2.43 -10.60 -31.36
N GLY A 217 3.40 -11.33 -31.92
CA GLY A 217 4.80 -11.32 -31.49
C GLY A 217 5.02 -12.10 -30.19
N THR A 218 6.01 -11.68 -29.40
CA THR A 218 6.39 -12.32 -28.14
C THR A 218 5.79 -11.60 -26.93
N PRO A 219 5.34 -12.31 -25.87
CA PRO A 219 4.94 -11.70 -24.59
C PRO A 219 6.09 -11.05 -23.81
N VAL A 220 7.34 -11.17 -24.28
CA VAL A 220 8.51 -10.55 -23.65
C VAL A 220 8.40 -9.02 -23.68
N ASP A 221 8.66 -8.37 -22.54
CA ASP A 221 8.68 -6.92 -22.40
C ASP A 221 9.87 -6.29 -23.16
N SER A 222 9.76 -5.02 -23.55
CA SER A 222 10.87 -4.34 -24.22
C SER A 222 11.83 -3.72 -23.19
N LYS A 223 13.14 -3.81 -23.45
CA LYS A 223 14.20 -3.22 -22.61
C LYS A 223 14.06 -1.71 -22.37
N ARG A 224 13.30 -1.00 -23.20
CA ARG A 224 13.04 0.45 -23.09
C ARG A 224 11.72 0.79 -22.39
N ASN A 225 10.79 -0.16 -22.28
CA ASN A 225 9.47 0.07 -21.69
C ASN A 225 9.42 -0.46 -20.26
N GLY A 226 9.60 -1.77 -20.05
CA GLY A 226 9.71 -2.39 -18.72
C GLY A 226 8.45 -2.31 -17.83
N HIS A 227 7.41 -1.60 -18.26
CA HIS A 227 6.23 -1.28 -17.45
C HIS A 227 5.49 -2.54 -16.99
N GLY A 228 5.21 -3.47 -17.90
CA GLY A 228 4.56 -4.75 -17.60
C GLY A 228 5.38 -5.64 -16.65
N THR A 229 6.71 -5.63 -16.80
CA THR A 229 7.65 -6.25 -15.86
C THR A 229 7.52 -5.62 -14.45
N HIS A 230 7.46 -4.29 -14.38
CA HIS A 230 7.38 -3.54 -13.12
C HIS A 230 6.06 -3.79 -12.39
N VAL A 231 4.91 -3.67 -13.07
CA VAL A 231 3.59 -3.87 -12.45
C VAL A 231 3.33 -5.32 -12.04
N ALA A 232 3.81 -6.31 -12.81
CA ALA A 232 3.75 -7.71 -12.42
C ALA A 232 4.56 -7.99 -11.14
N GLY A 233 5.74 -7.36 -11.01
CA GLY A 233 6.55 -7.43 -9.80
C GLY A 233 5.89 -6.79 -8.57
N ILE A 234 5.11 -5.71 -8.75
CA ILE A 234 4.34 -5.09 -7.65
C ILE A 234 3.16 -5.99 -7.24
N ALA A 235 2.41 -6.55 -8.19
CA ALA A 235 1.23 -7.34 -7.87
C ALA A 235 1.62 -8.60 -7.10
N ALA A 236 2.58 -9.36 -7.65
CA ALA A 236 2.97 -10.65 -7.12
C ALA A 236 4.43 -11.01 -7.48
N GLY A 237 5.40 -10.11 -7.33
CA GLY A 237 6.81 -10.53 -7.33
C GLY A 237 7.10 -11.49 -6.17
N ASN A 238 7.85 -12.57 -6.43
CA ASN A 238 8.43 -13.42 -5.38
C ASN A 238 9.49 -12.62 -4.57
N PHE A 239 9.91 -13.15 -3.43
CA PHE A 239 10.90 -12.54 -2.56
C PHE A 239 12.30 -12.55 -3.17
N VAL A 240 12.89 -11.38 -3.43
CA VAL A 240 14.25 -11.24 -3.98
C VAL A 240 15.13 -10.47 -3.02
N ALA A 241 16.03 -11.15 -2.30
CA ALA A 241 16.95 -10.51 -1.36
C ALA A 241 17.92 -9.54 -2.06
N ASN A 242 18.41 -8.53 -1.33
CA ASN A 242 19.36 -7.52 -1.78
C ASN A 242 18.92 -6.72 -3.03
N ALA A 243 17.61 -6.63 -3.27
CA ALA A 243 17.04 -5.76 -4.28
C ALA A 243 17.31 -4.29 -3.94
N SER A 244 17.82 -3.53 -4.90
CA SER A 244 18.07 -2.09 -4.80
C SER A 244 18.00 -1.44 -6.17
N VAL A 245 17.74 -0.14 -6.22
CA VAL A 245 17.90 0.67 -7.44
C VAL A 245 19.21 1.42 -7.28
N LEU A 246 20.25 1.01 -8.00
CA LEU A 246 21.56 1.67 -7.98
C LEU A 246 22.17 1.80 -6.56
N GLY A 247 21.92 0.81 -5.70
CA GLY A 247 22.35 0.79 -4.29
C GLY A 247 21.41 1.50 -3.31
N LEU A 248 20.32 2.11 -3.81
CA LEU A 248 19.31 2.80 -3.02
C LEU A 248 18.10 1.89 -2.74
N ALA A 249 17.40 2.14 -1.63
CA ALA A 249 16.27 1.37 -1.13
C ALA A 249 16.54 -0.15 -0.96
N THR A 250 17.79 -0.50 -0.62
CA THR A 250 18.25 -1.88 -0.42
C THR A 250 17.39 -2.64 0.58
N GLY A 251 16.86 -3.78 0.16
CA GLY A 251 16.03 -4.66 0.97
C GLY A 251 15.72 -5.97 0.22
N THR A 252 14.63 -6.63 0.58
CA THR A 252 14.10 -7.78 -0.17
C THR A 252 12.97 -7.31 -1.08
N ALA A 253 13.03 -7.39 -2.41
CA ALA A 253 11.84 -7.06 -3.20
C ALA A 253 10.74 -8.10 -2.97
N SER A 254 9.47 -7.67 -3.00
CA SER A 254 8.32 -8.56 -3.10
C SER A 254 7.13 -7.81 -3.68
N GLY A 255 6.23 -8.55 -4.33
CA GLY A 255 4.90 -8.03 -4.60
C GLY A 255 4.03 -8.01 -3.35
N THR A 256 2.80 -7.52 -3.53
CA THR A 256 1.78 -7.47 -2.48
C THR A 256 1.16 -8.84 -2.20
N ALA A 257 1.11 -9.74 -3.19
CA ALA A 257 0.77 -11.16 -3.01
C ALA A 257 1.89 -12.10 -3.50
N PRO A 258 2.98 -12.27 -2.72
CA PRO A 258 4.17 -13.02 -3.15
C PRO A 258 3.92 -14.47 -3.61
N LYS A 259 2.87 -15.14 -3.15
CA LYS A 259 2.52 -16.52 -3.54
C LYS A 259 1.38 -16.63 -4.56
N ALA A 260 0.77 -15.52 -4.97
CA ALA A 260 -0.17 -15.54 -6.10
C ALA A 260 0.55 -15.88 -7.41
N HIS A 261 -0.15 -16.55 -8.32
CA HIS A 261 0.35 -16.86 -9.65
C HIS A 261 0.17 -15.65 -10.58
N LEU A 262 1.10 -15.48 -11.52
CA LEU A 262 1.05 -14.46 -12.56
C LEU A 262 0.74 -15.09 -13.91
N ALA A 263 -0.14 -14.43 -14.68
CA ALA A 263 -0.32 -14.67 -16.09
C ALA A 263 -0.22 -13.34 -16.85
N MET A 264 0.70 -13.23 -17.82
CA MET A 264 0.96 -11.97 -18.55
C MET A 264 0.21 -11.96 -19.89
N TYR A 265 -0.58 -10.92 -20.17
CA TYR A 265 -1.30 -10.73 -21.42
C TYR A 265 -0.86 -9.42 -22.08
N LYS A 266 -0.04 -9.53 -23.12
CA LYS A 266 0.64 -8.39 -23.73
C LYS A 266 -0.24 -7.66 -24.75
N VAL A 267 -0.47 -6.37 -24.50
CA VAL A 267 -1.12 -5.44 -25.42
C VAL A 267 -0.04 -4.79 -26.31
N SER A 268 0.17 -5.34 -27.51
CA SER A 268 1.21 -4.89 -28.44
C SER A 268 0.73 -4.04 -29.61
N THR A 269 -0.56 -4.10 -29.96
CA THR A 269 -1.16 -3.38 -31.11
C THR A 269 -2.62 -3.00 -30.85
N THR A 270 -3.22 -2.21 -31.73
CA THR A 270 -4.69 -2.02 -31.81
C THR A 270 -5.42 -3.37 -31.77
N GLY A 271 -6.55 -3.44 -31.06
CA GLY A 271 -7.33 -4.66 -30.83
C GLY A 271 -6.72 -5.67 -29.84
N ALA A 272 -5.44 -5.55 -29.47
CA ALA A 272 -4.80 -6.50 -28.56
C ALA A 272 -5.33 -6.45 -27.12
N LEU A 273 -5.95 -5.34 -26.70
CA LEU A 273 -6.57 -5.18 -25.39
C LEU A 273 -7.72 -6.18 -25.17
N VAL A 274 -8.74 -6.14 -26.03
CA VAL A 274 -9.92 -7.00 -25.92
C VAL A 274 -9.52 -8.46 -26.04
N ALA A 275 -8.64 -8.79 -26.99
CA ALA A 275 -8.10 -10.15 -27.14
C ALA A 275 -7.31 -10.64 -25.91
N SER A 276 -6.60 -9.74 -25.21
CA SER A 276 -5.88 -10.06 -23.97
C SER A 276 -6.83 -10.35 -22.81
N ILE A 277 -7.90 -9.55 -22.67
CA ILE A 277 -8.92 -9.73 -21.63
C ILE A 277 -9.75 -11.00 -21.90
N ASP A 278 -10.20 -11.20 -23.14
CA ASP A 278 -10.92 -12.42 -23.56
C ASP A 278 -10.08 -13.69 -23.28
N ARG A 279 -8.80 -13.69 -23.69
CA ARG A 279 -7.90 -14.80 -23.38
C ARG A 279 -7.75 -15.04 -21.87
N ALA A 280 -7.63 -13.98 -21.07
CA ALA A 280 -7.52 -14.09 -19.62
C ALA A 280 -8.79 -14.67 -18.97
N ILE A 281 -9.97 -14.31 -19.49
CA ILE A 281 -11.26 -14.89 -19.07
C ILE A 281 -11.31 -16.38 -19.41
N GLN A 282 -10.90 -16.78 -20.61
CA GLN A 282 -10.85 -18.19 -21.04
C GLN A 282 -9.87 -19.02 -20.20
N ASP A 283 -8.72 -18.44 -19.86
CA ASP A 283 -7.65 -19.09 -19.10
C ASP A 283 -7.99 -19.28 -17.61
N GLY A 284 -9.00 -18.57 -17.10
CA GLY A 284 -9.53 -18.74 -15.75
C GLY A 284 -8.79 -17.95 -14.67
N VAL A 285 -8.33 -16.73 -15.00
CA VAL A 285 -7.75 -15.82 -14.00
C VAL A 285 -8.77 -15.42 -12.93
N ASP A 286 -8.32 -15.07 -11.73
CA ASP A 286 -9.19 -14.57 -10.67
C ASP A 286 -9.38 -13.06 -10.70
N ILE A 287 -8.35 -12.35 -11.20
CA ILE A 287 -8.16 -10.91 -11.09
C ILE A 287 -7.52 -10.43 -12.39
N LEU A 288 -7.97 -9.29 -12.90
CA LEU A 288 -7.33 -8.52 -13.96
C LEU A 288 -6.70 -7.26 -13.37
N SER A 289 -5.40 -7.09 -13.58
CA SER A 289 -4.64 -5.88 -13.28
C SER A 289 -4.36 -5.15 -14.59
N ILE A 290 -4.98 -3.98 -14.79
CA ILE A 290 -4.90 -3.22 -16.04
C ILE A 290 -4.38 -1.81 -15.76
N SER A 291 -3.07 -1.62 -15.99
CA SER A 291 -2.36 -0.36 -15.77
C SER A 291 -2.19 0.44 -17.07
N LEU A 292 -3.21 0.42 -17.93
CA LEU A 292 -3.21 1.01 -19.27
C LEU A 292 -4.29 2.10 -19.40
N GLY A 293 -4.02 3.15 -20.17
CA GLY A 293 -4.97 4.24 -20.32
C GLY A 293 -4.40 5.47 -21.04
N ASN A 294 -4.55 5.51 -22.37
CA ASN A 294 -4.11 6.62 -23.24
C ASN A 294 -5.22 7.04 -24.21
N ARG A 295 -6.46 7.20 -23.72
CA ARG A 295 -7.59 7.72 -24.51
C ARG A 295 -8.48 8.64 -23.69
N ALA A 296 -9.23 9.50 -24.37
CA ALA A 296 -10.30 10.26 -23.75
C ALA A 296 -11.37 9.32 -23.17
N PRO A 297 -12.07 9.72 -22.09
CA PRO A 297 -13.22 8.97 -21.58
C PRO A 297 -14.32 8.89 -22.65
N SER A 298 -15.05 7.77 -22.69
CA SER A 298 -16.17 7.54 -23.61
C SER A 298 -17.34 6.87 -22.89
N ILE A 299 -18.52 6.90 -23.50
CA ILE A 299 -19.68 6.14 -23.03
C ILE A 299 -19.41 4.63 -23.15
N PHE A 300 -19.99 3.83 -22.25
CA PHE A 300 -19.61 2.43 -22.06
C PHE A 300 -19.77 1.52 -23.28
N ASN A 301 -20.69 1.82 -24.22
CA ASN A 301 -20.85 1.05 -25.46
C ASN A 301 -19.77 1.34 -26.51
N ASP A 302 -19.00 2.41 -26.34
CA ASP A 302 -17.86 2.78 -27.20
C ASP A 302 -16.52 2.62 -26.45
N ASP A 303 -16.56 2.05 -25.25
CA ASP A 303 -15.41 1.82 -24.37
C ASP A 303 -15.05 0.32 -24.32
N ASP A 304 -14.09 -0.11 -25.15
CA ASP A 304 -13.50 -1.46 -25.11
C ASP A 304 -13.10 -1.95 -23.70
N TYR A 305 -12.63 -1.07 -22.80
CA TYR A 305 -12.32 -1.47 -21.43
C TYR A 305 -13.61 -1.79 -20.70
N ALA A 306 -14.60 -0.90 -20.71
CA ALA A 306 -15.91 -1.14 -20.08
C ALA A 306 -16.56 -2.44 -20.59
N ILE A 307 -16.62 -2.66 -21.90
CA ILE A 307 -17.19 -3.86 -22.53
C ILE A 307 -16.44 -5.14 -22.10
N ALA A 308 -15.12 -5.19 -22.31
CA ALA A 308 -14.34 -6.40 -22.02
C ALA A 308 -14.29 -6.72 -20.51
N THR A 309 -14.24 -5.70 -19.66
CA THR A 309 -14.26 -5.88 -18.19
C THR A 309 -15.64 -6.24 -17.65
N PHE A 310 -16.73 -5.87 -18.34
CA PHE A 310 -18.07 -6.34 -18.00
C PHE A 310 -18.16 -7.86 -18.18
N ALA A 311 -17.64 -8.39 -19.30
CA ALA A 311 -17.56 -9.82 -19.56
C ALA A 311 -16.75 -10.57 -18.48
N ALA A 312 -15.65 -9.97 -17.99
CA ALA A 312 -14.85 -10.54 -16.90
C ALA A 312 -15.65 -10.61 -15.57
N ILE A 313 -16.36 -9.54 -15.21
CA ILE A 313 -17.16 -9.49 -13.98
C ILE A 313 -18.32 -10.50 -14.01
N ARG A 314 -18.95 -10.73 -15.18
CA ARG A 314 -19.93 -11.83 -15.37
C ARG A 314 -19.35 -13.24 -15.14
N LYS A 315 -18.02 -13.39 -15.10
CA LYS A 315 -17.30 -14.64 -14.78
C LYS A 315 -16.67 -14.65 -13.39
N ASN A 316 -17.09 -13.74 -12.49
CA ASN A 316 -16.58 -13.61 -11.12
C ASN A 316 -15.07 -13.25 -11.05
N ILE A 317 -14.56 -12.58 -12.09
CA ILE A 317 -13.18 -12.10 -12.19
C ILE A 317 -13.15 -10.65 -11.71
N PHE A 318 -12.29 -10.34 -10.74
CA PHE A 318 -12.15 -8.98 -10.22
C PHE A 318 -11.38 -8.11 -11.23
N VAL A 319 -11.70 -6.83 -11.35
CA VAL A 319 -10.98 -5.90 -12.25
C VAL A 319 -10.44 -4.69 -11.49
N CYS A 320 -9.11 -4.56 -11.46
CA CYS A 320 -8.39 -3.38 -10.99
C CYS A 320 -7.90 -2.55 -12.18
N MET A 321 -8.19 -1.25 -12.19
CA MET A 321 -7.77 -0.33 -13.24
C MET A 321 -7.13 0.93 -12.67
N ALA A 322 -6.11 1.47 -13.36
CA ALA A 322 -5.51 2.75 -13.01
C ALA A 322 -6.51 3.91 -13.21
N ALA A 323 -6.46 4.97 -12.40
CA ALA A 323 -7.24 6.18 -12.67
C ALA A 323 -6.74 6.99 -13.88
N ALA A 324 -5.51 6.72 -14.35
CA ALA A 324 -4.67 7.52 -15.24
C ALA A 324 -3.85 8.61 -14.54
N ASN A 325 -2.92 9.22 -15.29
CA ASN A 325 -1.89 10.13 -14.80
C ASN A 325 -2.03 11.54 -15.41
N SER A 326 -3.27 12.00 -15.59
CA SER A 326 -3.62 13.26 -16.24
C SER A 326 -4.22 14.30 -15.27
N GLY A 327 -4.10 14.05 -13.95
CA GLY A 327 -4.38 15.05 -12.93
C GLY A 327 -3.48 16.29 -13.06
N PRO A 328 -3.78 17.37 -12.34
CA PRO A 328 -4.59 17.40 -11.11
C PRO A 328 -5.99 17.96 -11.28
N TYR A 329 -6.35 18.45 -12.46
CA TYR A 329 -7.65 19.07 -12.70
C TYR A 329 -8.79 18.03 -12.61
N PRO A 330 -10.02 18.46 -12.25
CA PRO A 330 -11.21 17.60 -12.29
C PRO A 330 -11.44 16.98 -13.67
N GLU A 331 -12.19 15.87 -13.70
CA GLU A 331 -12.65 15.21 -14.93
C GLU A 331 -11.51 14.68 -15.84
N THR A 332 -10.37 14.38 -15.23
CA THR A 332 -9.18 13.82 -15.87
C THR A 332 -9.09 12.29 -15.76
N ILE A 333 -10.04 11.66 -15.07
CA ILE A 333 -10.18 10.20 -14.92
C ILE A 333 -10.83 9.59 -16.15
N ILE A 334 -10.28 8.47 -16.64
CA ILE A 334 -10.69 7.87 -17.92
C ILE A 334 -11.35 6.48 -17.79
N HIS A 335 -11.34 5.89 -16.60
CA HIS A 335 -11.89 4.56 -16.31
C HIS A 335 -12.95 4.66 -15.21
N GLY A 336 -14.23 4.75 -15.60
CA GLY A 336 -15.31 5.09 -14.67
C GLY A 336 -16.42 4.06 -14.49
N ALA A 337 -16.32 2.87 -15.09
CA ALA A 337 -17.42 1.91 -15.07
C ALA A 337 -17.66 1.33 -13.65
N PRO A 338 -18.91 1.20 -13.16
CA PRO A 338 -19.17 0.74 -11.79
C PRO A 338 -18.86 -0.74 -11.51
N TRP A 339 -18.48 -1.52 -12.53
CA TRP A 339 -18.00 -2.90 -12.37
C TRP A 339 -16.48 -2.99 -12.23
N GLN A 340 -15.75 -1.90 -12.46
CA GLN A 340 -14.31 -1.79 -12.27
C GLN A 340 -13.99 -1.21 -10.88
N MET A 341 -12.84 -1.55 -10.30
CA MET A 341 -12.24 -0.78 -9.21
C MET A 341 -11.13 0.11 -9.77
N THR A 342 -11.36 1.41 -9.78
CA THR A 342 -10.48 2.46 -10.31
C THR A 342 -9.58 3.00 -9.20
N VAL A 343 -8.27 2.90 -9.39
CA VAL A 343 -7.26 3.10 -8.36
C VAL A 343 -6.47 4.39 -8.62
N GLY A 344 -6.61 5.36 -7.72
CA GLY A 344 -5.76 6.54 -7.64
C GLY A 344 -4.40 6.24 -6.99
N ALA A 345 -3.44 7.15 -7.15
CA ALA A 345 -2.09 7.00 -6.59
C ALA A 345 -1.95 7.74 -5.27
N SER A 346 -1.10 7.24 -4.39
CA SER A 346 -0.63 7.94 -3.19
C SER A 346 0.88 7.81 -2.99
N SER A 347 1.47 8.74 -2.25
CA SER A 347 2.84 8.63 -1.76
C SER A 347 2.96 7.63 -0.59
N HIS A 348 4.18 7.19 -0.30
CA HIS A 348 4.53 6.45 0.93
C HIS A 348 5.60 7.23 1.70
N ASP A 349 5.93 6.88 2.94
CA ASP A 349 6.84 7.69 3.78
C ASP A 349 8.34 7.39 3.60
N ARG A 350 8.72 6.49 2.67
CA ARG A 350 10.10 6.41 2.16
C ARG A 350 10.40 7.53 1.16
N ARG A 351 11.61 8.08 1.22
CA ARG A 351 12.17 9.04 0.24
C ARG A 351 13.61 8.66 -0.14
N ILE A 352 14.01 8.98 -1.37
CA ILE A 352 15.39 8.78 -1.86
C ILE A 352 16.06 10.14 -1.96
N ILE A 353 16.64 10.61 -0.85
CA ILE A 353 16.98 12.02 -0.64
C ILE A 353 18.25 12.42 -1.37
N SER A 354 18.15 13.53 -2.11
CA SER A 354 19.28 14.32 -2.58
C SER A 354 18.97 15.80 -2.32
N THR A 355 19.98 16.58 -1.94
CA THR A 355 19.78 17.96 -1.46
C THR A 355 20.55 18.94 -2.33
N VAL A 356 19.91 20.04 -2.72
CA VAL A 356 20.58 21.21 -3.30
C VAL A 356 21.10 22.07 -2.16
N ARG A 357 22.42 22.25 -2.05
CA ARG A 357 23.02 23.33 -1.25
C ARG A 357 23.43 24.46 -2.19
N LEU A 358 22.73 25.59 -2.12
CA LEU A 358 23.04 26.80 -2.89
C LEU A 358 24.30 27.48 -2.33
N GLY A 359 25.00 28.28 -3.15
CA GLY A 359 26.24 28.95 -2.75
C GLY A 359 26.10 29.97 -1.60
N ASN A 360 24.87 30.34 -1.22
CA ASN A 360 24.57 31.12 -0.02
C ASN A 360 24.30 30.27 1.24
N GLY A 361 24.55 28.95 1.18
CA GLY A 361 24.36 28.01 2.28
C GLY A 361 22.93 27.47 2.46
N VAL A 362 21.94 27.93 1.68
CA VAL A 362 20.57 27.41 1.75
C VAL A 362 20.52 25.98 1.24
N GLU A 363 20.00 25.07 2.06
CA GLU A 363 19.73 23.67 1.70
C GLU A 363 18.26 23.43 1.37
N LEU A 364 18.01 22.68 0.30
CA LEU A 364 16.68 22.36 -0.22
C LEU A 364 16.61 20.86 -0.48
N GLU A 365 15.75 20.16 0.26
CA GLU A 365 15.61 18.70 0.17
C GLU A 365 14.78 18.33 -1.08
N GLY A 366 15.28 17.37 -1.86
CA GLY A 366 14.61 16.81 -3.03
C GLY A 366 14.85 15.31 -3.12
N GLN A 367 14.57 14.73 -4.29
CA GLN A 367 14.75 13.30 -4.53
C GLN A 367 15.50 13.00 -5.83
N SER A 368 16.20 11.86 -5.87
CA SER A 368 16.90 11.34 -7.06
C SER A 368 17.29 9.88 -6.90
N GLY A 369 17.02 9.06 -7.91
CA GLY A 369 17.39 7.65 -7.97
C GLY A 369 18.84 7.39 -8.41
N TYR A 370 19.56 8.40 -8.90
CA TYR A 370 20.98 8.28 -9.22
C TYR A 370 21.85 9.12 -8.29
N GLN A 371 22.55 8.43 -7.39
CA GLN A 371 23.45 9.02 -6.40
C GLN A 371 24.83 8.35 -6.52
N PRO A 372 25.79 8.92 -7.28
CA PRO A 372 27.17 8.44 -7.25
C PRO A 372 27.78 8.57 -5.84
N SER A 373 28.88 7.86 -5.60
CA SER A 373 29.51 7.74 -4.28
C SER A 373 29.63 9.08 -3.54
N SER A 374 29.26 9.11 -2.25
CA SER A 374 29.09 10.34 -1.45
C SER A 374 30.33 11.22 -1.28
N SER A 375 31.52 10.73 -1.63
CA SER A 375 32.73 11.55 -1.82
C SER A 375 32.62 12.55 -2.98
N ASN A 376 31.70 12.32 -3.91
CA ASN A 376 31.59 13.01 -5.20
C ASN A 376 30.41 13.99 -5.22
N ASN A 377 30.30 14.82 -4.17
CA ASN A 377 29.41 15.98 -4.18
C ASN A 377 29.67 16.81 -5.44
N THR A 378 28.63 17.11 -6.20
CA THR A 378 28.77 17.80 -7.48
C THR A 378 28.58 19.30 -7.26
N THR A 379 29.69 20.03 -7.08
CA THR A 379 29.69 21.50 -6.97
C THR A 379 30.04 22.11 -8.32
N ALA A 380 29.18 23.00 -8.83
CA ALA A 380 29.43 23.75 -10.05
C ALA A 380 28.58 25.02 -10.14
N SER A 381 28.90 25.85 -11.13
CA SER A 381 28.10 27.02 -11.51
C SER A 381 26.72 26.60 -12.02
N LEU A 382 25.70 27.40 -11.72
CA LEU A 382 24.35 27.22 -12.24
C LEU A 382 24.21 27.81 -13.65
N VAL A 383 23.36 27.21 -14.47
CA VAL A 383 22.86 27.79 -15.72
C VAL A 383 21.38 27.46 -15.89
N PHE A 384 20.59 28.40 -16.40
CA PHE A 384 19.16 28.19 -16.65
C PHE A 384 18.81 28.52 -18.11
N PRO A 385 18.81 27.53 -19.02
CA PRO A 385 18.42 27.72 -20.41
C PRO A 385 17.02 28.31 -20.58
N GLY A 386 16.11 28.01 -19.66
CA GLY A 386 14.75 28.55 -19.59
C GLY A 386 14.63 30.02 -19.17
N GLY A 387 15.68 30.63 -18.59
CA GLY A 387 15.63 32.00 -18.05
C GLY A 387 15.56 33.11 -19.10
N GLN A 388 15.77 32.79 -20.38
CA GLN A 388 15.86 33.75 -21.49
C GLN A 388 14.55 33.85 -22.32
N GLY A 389 13.40 33.46 -21.76
CA GLY A 389 12.08 33.72 -22.36
C GLY A 389 11.69 32.87 -23.58
N GLN A 390 12.41 31.79 -23.88
CA GLN A 390 12.07 30.88 -24.98
C GLN A 390 11.35 29.61 -24.46
N ASN A 391 10.08 29.44 -24.83
CA ASN A 391 9.24 28.31 -24.40
C ASN A 391 9.79 26.91 -24.76
N GLY A 392 10.74 26.81 -25.69
CA GLY A 392 11.39 25.55 -26.07
C GLY A 392 12.44 25.05 -25.06
N THR A 393 13.12 25.96 -24.34
CA THR A 393 14.35 25.65 -23.59
C THR A 393 14.12 25.19 -22.15
N LEU A 394 12.92 25.39 -21.61
CA LEU A 394 12.57 25.12 -20.21
C LEU A 394 12.83 23.68 -19.78
N GLY A 395 12.59 22.71 -20.68
CA GLY A 395 12.59 21.28 -20.37
C GLY A 395 13.92 20.54 -20.59
N CYS A 396 15.02 21.22 -20.87
CA CYS A 396 16.32 20.60 -21.17
C CYS A 396 16.24 19.50 -22.26
N LYS A 397 15.52 19.82 -23.34
CA LYS A 397 15.47 19.04 -24.57
C LYS A 397 16.79 19.23 -25.35
N LYS A 398 17.00 18.43 -26.41
CA LYS A 398 18.25 18.47 -27.17
C LYS A 398 18.55 19.84 -27.78
N ASP A 399 17.52 20.51 -28.27
CA ASP A 399 17.47 21.86 -28.85
C ASP A 399 17.54 22.99 -27.81
N SER A 400 17.56 22.67 -26.51
CA SER A 400 17.55 23.69 -25.44
C SER A 400 18.90 24.37 -25.20
N PHE A 401 19.98 23.95 -25.89
CA PHE A 401 21.36 24.33 -25.56
C PHE A 401 22.11 25.06 -26.68
N ASP A 402 21.54 25.20 -27.88
CA ASP A 402 22.23 25.70 -29.08
C ASP A 402 22.85 27.10 -28.91
N ASN A 403 22.32 27.90 -27.97
CA ASN A 403 22.80 29.26 -27.64
C ASN A 403 23.14 29.44 -26.14
N VAL A 404 23.39 28.36 -25.40
CA VAL A 404 23.62 28.39 -23.94
C VAL A 404 24.87 27.60 -23.58
N ASP A 405 25.86 28.26 -22.99
CA ASP A 405 27.05 27.58 -22.46
C ASP A 405 26.70 26.76 -21.21
N VAL A 406 26.64 25.44 -21.40
CA VAL A 406 26.33 24.40 -20.39
C VAL A 406 27.57 23.66 -19.89
N GLN A 407 28.73 23.84 -20.55
CA GLN A 407 29.94 23.05 -20.30
C GLN A 407 30.41 23.19 -18.84
N GLY A 408 30.46 22.08 -18.11
CA GLY A 408 30.91 22.06 -16.72
C GLY A 408 29.90 22.58 -15.68
N LYS A 409 28.64 22.85 -16.06
CA LYS A 409 27.64 23.50 -15.19
C LYS A 409 26.55 22.56 -14.69
N ILE A 410 25.88 22.95 -13.61
CA ILE A 410 24.62 22.36 -13.15
C ILE A 410 23.47 23.10 -13.83
N VAL A 411 22.61 22.36 -14.52
CA VAL A 411 21.53 22.92 -15.33
C VAL A 411 20.22 22.92 -14.53
N LEU A 412 19.58 24.08 -14.48
CA LEU A 412 18.20 24.22 -14.01
C LEU A 412 17.25 23.80 -15.14
N CYS A 413 16.44 22.77 -14.90
CA CYS A 413 15.51 22.21 -15.87
C CYS A 413 14.10 22.19 -15.28
N MET A 414 13.11 22.81 -15.94
CA MET A 414 11.71 22.58 -15.58
C MET A 414 11.33 21.13 -15.84
N ILE A 415 10.44 20.58 -15.02
CA ILE A 415 9.93 19.23 -15.18
C ILE A 415 9.32 19.01 -16.56
N VAL A 416 9.62 17.86 -17.16
CA VAL A 416 8.95 17.32 -18.35
C VAL A 416 8.56 15.88 -18.06
N VAL A 417 7.26 15.61 -17.96
CA VAL A 417 6.72 14.31 -17.55
C VAL A 417 7.24 13.18 -18.43
N GLY A 418 7.69 12.09 -17.80
CA GLY A 418 8.00 10.82 -18.46
C GLY A 418 9.34 10.73 -19.21
N ARG A 419 10.24 11.72 -19.09
CA ARG A 419 11.54 11.73 -19.81
C ARG A 419 12.75 12.19 -18.99
N PHE A 420 12.76 11.97 -17.68
CA PHE A 420 13.87 12.35 -16.78
C PHE A 420 15.24 11.78 -17.18
N ARG A 421 15.28 10.53 -17.64
CA ARG A 421 16.52 9.91 -18.15
C ARG A 421 17.01 10.59 -19.43
N ASP A 422 16.12 10.85 -20.39
CA ASP A 422 16.46 11.54 -21.65
C ASP A 422 16.93 12.98 -21.39
N MET A 423 16.27 13.70 -20.48
CA MET A 423 16.69 15.03 -20.01
C MET A 423 18.15 14.99 -19.53
N SER A 424 18.51 13.98 -18.71
CA SER A 424 19.89 13.81 -18.23
C SER A 424 20.90 13.41 -19.30
N ILE A 425 20.47 12.70 -20.34
CA ILE A 425 21.31 12.40 -21.51
C ILE A 425 21.57 13.67 -22.33
N ASN A 426 20.54 14.49 -22.56
CA ASN A 426 20.67 15.73 -23.33
C ASN A 426 21.65 16.69 -22.64
N VAL A 427 21.50 16.93 -21.34
CA VAL A 427 22.43 17.77 -20.56
C VAL A 427 23.85 17.22 -20.57
N LYS A 428 24.03 15.90 -20.36
CA LYS A 428 25.35 15.24 -20.42
C LYS A 428 26.02 15.43 -21.78
N ASN A 429 25.26 15.28 -22.87
CA ASN A 429 25.76 15.45 -24.24
C ASN A 429 26.13 16.91 -24.55
N ALA A 430 25.51 17.88 -23.87
CA ALA A 430 25.87 19.30 -23.92
C ALA A 430 26.99 19.69 -22.93
N GLY A 431 27.65 18.72 -22.30
CA GLY A 431 28.78 18.95 -21.39
C GLY A 431 28.41 19.34 -19.96
N GLY A 432 27.13 19.29 -19.59
CA GLY A 432 26.64 19.60 -18.24
C GLY A 432 26.95 18.48 -17.25
N VAL A 433 27.25 18.86 -16.00
CA VAL A 433 27.73 17.93 -14.95
C VAL A 433 26.67 17.54 -13.93
N GLY A 434 25.55 18.27 -13.88
CA GLY A 434 24.41 17.89 -13.03
C GLY A 434 23.13 18.63 -13.38
N ILE A 435 22.02 18.26 -12.73
CA ILE A 435 20.67 18.79 -12.97
C ILE A 435 19.96 19.12 -11.66
N ILE A 436 19.25 20.25 -11.64
CA ILE A 436 18.19 20.51 -10.65
C ILE A 436 16.87 20.55 -11.42
N VAL A 437 16.00 19.57 -11.16
CA VAL A 437 14.66 19.49 -11.77
C VAL A 437 13.69 20.33 -10.93
N LEU A 438 13.07 21.29 -11.59
CA LEU A 438 12.21 22.31 -11.02
C LEU A 438 10.74 21.99 -11.31
N ASN A 439 9.93 21.81 -10.26
CA ASN A 439 8.47 21.74 -10.38
C ASN A 439 7.90 23.10 -10.82
N SER A 440 6.90 23.10 -11.70
CA SER A 440 6.04 24.26 -11.87
C SER A 440 5.01 24.32 -10.72
N PHE A 441 4.15 25.34 -10.74
CA PHE A 441 3.03 25.46 -9.80
C PHE A 441 2.13 24.22 -9.77
N VAL A 442 1.95 23.54 -10.92
CA VAL A 442 1.04 22.40 -11.08
C VAL A 442 1.59 21.13 -10.43
N GLU A 443 2.91 20.92 -10.41
CA GLU A 443 3.48 19.73 -9.78
C GLU A 443 3.63 19.85 -8.25
N GLY A 444 3.50 21.09 -7.73
CA GLY A 444 3.41 21.37 -6.30
C GLY A 444 4.50 20.67 -5.48
N SER A 445 4.06 19.82 -4.55
CA SER A 445 4.92 19.08 -3.61
C SER A 445 5.42 17.72 -4.12
N THR A 446 4.91 17.24 -5.25
CA THR A 446 5.26 15.89 -5.77
C THR A 446 6.70 15.86 -6.30
N THR A 447 7.55 15.00 -5.73
CA THR A 447 8.96 14.84 -6.14
C THR A 447 9.31 13.39 -6.44
N TYR A 448 10.15 13.19 -7.46
CA TYR A 448 10.41 11.87 -8.04
C TYR A 448 11.81 11.35 -7.68
N SER A 449 11.94 10.04 -7.53
CA SER A 449 13.21 9.31 -7.36
C SER A 449 13.68 8.71 -8.69
N ASP A 450 13.42 9.40 -9.80
CA ASP A 450 13.78 8.94 -11.14
C ASP A 450 15.30 8.81 -11.33
N ASN A 451 15.70 7.98 -12.30
CA ASN A 451 17.11 7.73 -12.58
C ASN A 451 17.62 8.68 -13.65
N HIS A 452 18.84 9.16 -13.44
CA HIS A 452 19.55 10.05 -14.33
C HIS A 452 20.92 9.44 -14.69
N VAL A 453 21.52 9.87 -15.81
CA VAL A 453 22.86 9.41 -16.24
C VAL A 453 24.01 10.31 -15.75
N ILE A 454 23.66 11.36 -14.99
CA ILE A 454 24.51 12.34 -14.31
C ILE A 454 23.84 12.76 -12.98
N PRO A 455 24.60 13.30 -12.00
CA PRO A 455 24.07 13.90 -10.77
C PRO A 455 22.79 14.71 -10.99
N ALA A 456 21.75 14.44 -10.22
CA ALA A 456 20.47 15.12 -10.35
C ALA A 456 19.73 15.19 -9.02
N VAL A 457 18.82 16.15 -8.90
CA VAL A 457 17.91 16.30 -7.76
C VAL A 457 16.61 16.99 -8.22
N HIS A 458 15.47 16.43 -7.83
CA HIS A 458 14.14 16.95 -8.14
C HIS A 458 13.53 17.60 -6.88
N ILE A 459 13.28 18.91 -6.95
CA ILE A 459 12.73 19.70 -5.86
C ILE A 459 11.28 20.15 -6.11
N ASN A 460 10.55 20.39 -5.03
CA ASN A 460 9.17 20.88 -5.06
C ASN A 460 9.08 22.34 -5.59
N TYR A 461 7.86 22.83 -5.81
CA TYR A 461 7.61 24.18 -6.32
C TYR A 461 8.05 25.30 -5.35
N THR A 462 7.89 25.09 -4.04
CA THR A 462 8.33 26.04 -3.00
C THR A 462 9.82 26.31 -3.09
N ASP A 463 10.60 25.24 -3.25
CA ASP A 463 12.04 25.28 -3.32
C ASP A 463 12.52 25.71 -4.70
N THR A 464 11.78 25.38 -5.76
CA THR A 464 11.96 25.95 -7.10
C THR A 464 11.94 27.48 -7.06
N ARG A 465 10.96 28.10 -6.38
CA ARG A 465 10.92 29.57 -6.21
C ARG A 465 12.15 30.11 -5.48
N LYS A 466 12.70 29.37 -4.51
CA LYS A 466 13.93 29.75 -3.80
C LYS A 466 15.16 29.67 -4.72
N VAL A 467 15.31 28.59 -5.51
CA VAL A 467 16.41 28.42 -6.47
C VAL A 467 16.38 29.49 -7.56
N VAL A 468 15.21 29.73 -8.18
CA VAL A 468 15.08 30.75 -9.25
C VAL A 468 15.33 32.15 -8.71
N LYS A 469 14.82 32.49 -7.51
CA LYS A 469 15.13 33.77 -6.85
C LYS A 469 16.62 33.91 -6.53
N TYR A 470 17.26 32.85 -6.05
CA TYR A 470 18.71 32.86 -5.80
C TYR A 470 19.51 33.08 -7.09
N PHE A 471 19.18 32.35 -8.16
CA PHE A 471 19.85 32.46 -9.46
C PHE A 471 19.72 33.88 -10.06
N ASN A 472 18.51 34.45 -10.03
CA ASN A 472 18.23 35.79 -10.59
C ASN A 472 18.88 36.95 -9.82
N ASN A 473 19.45 36.72 -8.63
CA ASN A 473 20.18 37.75 -7.88
C ASN A 473 21.63 37.96 -8.38
N PHE A 474 22.13 37.13 -9.31
CA PHE A 474 23.49 37.21 -9.84
C PHE A 474 23.50 37.95 -11.19
N SER A 475 24.45 38.87 -11.35
CA SER A 475 24.74 39.57 -12.61
C SER A 475 25.51 38.67 -13.58
N SER A 476 25.68 39.11 -14.83
CA SER A 476 26.56 38.47 -15.82
C SER A 476 28.04 38.40 -15.40
N THR A 477 28.43 39.11 -14.33
CA THR A 477 29.80 39.16 -13.79
C THR A 477 29.99 38.35 -12.49
N ALA A 478 28.92 37.80 -11.91
CA ALA A 478 28.97 37.01 -10.69
C ALA A 478 28.32 35.65 -10.92
N THR A 479 28.95 34.57 -10.45
CA THR A 479 28.48 33.22 -10.79
C THR A 479 27.70 32.58 -9.65
N ALA A 480 26.40 32.35 -9.86
CA ALA A 480 25.59 31.53 -8.97
C ALA A 480 26.14 30.09 -8.95
N THR A 481 26.24 29.47 -7.77
CA THR A 481 26.77 28.10 -7.62
C THR A 481 25.81 27.24 -6.80
N ALA A 482 25.88 25.93 -7.01
CA ALA A 482 25.19 24.96 -6.18
C ALA A 482 26.03 23.69 -6.01
N THR A 483 25.71 22.93 -4.98
CA THR A 483 26.23 21.58 -4.74
C THR A 483 25.07 20.60 -4.64
N ILE A 484 25.12 19.52 -5.41
CA ILE A 484 24.20 18.38 -5.25
C ILE A 484 24.83 17.44 -4.22
N LEU A 485 24.10 17.19 -3.13
CA LEU A 485 24.44 16.31 -2.02
C LEU A 485 23.62 15.02 -2.09
N PHE A 486 24.23 13.91 -1.68
CA PHE A 486 23.61 12.58 -1.71
C PHE A 486 23.39 12.05 -0.29
N ASN A 487 22.13 11.78 0.06
CA ASN A 487 21.74 11.40 1.42
C ASN A 487 21.05 10.02 1.48
N GLY A 488 20.99 9.29 0.37
CA GLY A 488 20.52 7.91 0.33
C GLY A 488 19.02 7.76 0.63
N THR A 489 18.65 6.63 1.23
CA THR A 489 17.25 6.30 1.55
C THR A 489 16.89 6.73 2.97
N LYS A 490 15.81 7.50 3.13
CA LYS A 490 15.19 7.82 4.42
C LYS A 490 13.76 7.27 4.49
N PHE A 491 13.25 7.08 5.71
CA PHE A 491 11.89 6.65 6.03
C PHE A 491 11.26 7.63 7.03
N GLY A 492 9.94 7.57 7.24
CA GLY A 492 9.25 8.48 8.15
C GLY A 492 8.99 9.88 7.59
N ALA A 493 9.04 10.07 6.27
CA ALA A 493 8.69 11.35 5.66
C ALA A 493 7.22 11.74 5.91
N ARG A 494 6.96 13.05 6.02
CA ARG A 494 5.63 13.62 6.29
C ARG A 494 5.36 14.84 5.40
N PRO A 495 4.08 15.13 5.07
CA PRO A 495 2.92 14.26 5.28
C PRO A 495 3.00 12.98 4.42
N SER A 496 2.36 11.91 4.87
CA SER A 496 2.29 10.65 4.10
C SER A 496 1.24 9.69 4.66
N PRO A 497 0.42 9.02 3.82
CA PRO A 497 0.30 9.22 2.37
C PRO A 497 -0.24 10.61 1.97
N SER A 498 0.04 11.00 0.73
CA SER A 498 -0.48 12.20 0.05
C SER A 498 -0.86 11.85 -1.39
N VAL A 499 -1.82 12.55 -2.00
CA VAL A 499 -2.22 12.32 -3.40
C VAL A 499 -1.30 13.13 -4.32
N PRO A 500 -0.51 12.51 -5.22
CA PRO A 500 0.35 13.25 -6.12
C PRO A 500 -0.47 13.99 -7.18
N TYR A 501 0.04 15.13 -7.65
CA TYR A 501 -0.67 15.97 -8.63
C TYR A 501 -1.13 15.17 -9.87
N PHE A 502 -0.28 14.26 -10.36
CA PHE A 502 -0.53 13.53 -11.61
C PHE A 502 -1.72 12.57 -11.51
N SER A 503 -2.12 12.09 -10.32
CA SER A 503 -3.21 11.12 -10.19
C SER A 503 -4.48 11.73 -10.79
N SER A 504 -5.10 11.09 -11.78
CA SER A 504 -6.31 11.64 -12.40
C SER A 504 -7.48 11.75 -11.41
N ARG A 505 -8.32 12.77 -11.60
CA ARG A 505 -9.40 13.16 -10.68
C ARG A 505 -10.77 13.00 -11.33
N GLY A 506 -11.77 12.68 -10.51
CA GLY A 506 -13.17 12.64 -10.93
C GLY A 506 -13.83 14.02 -11.04
N PRO A 507 -15.14 14.08 -11.27
CA PRO A 507 -16.04 12.95 -11.61
C PRO A 507 -15.70 12.30 -12.95
N PHE A 508 -16.32 11.15 -13.24
CA PHE A 508 -16.29 10.56 -14.59
C PHE A 508 -17.63 10.84 -15.28
N THR A 509 -17.59 11.43 -16.48
CA THR A 509 -18.76 12.03 -17.15
C THR A 509 -19.88 11.03 -17.47
N PHE A 510 -19.56 9.78 -17.81
CA PHE A 510 -20.53 8.84 -18.38
C PHE A 510 -21.09 7.79 -17.41
N ASN A 511 -20.82 7.87 -16.09
CA ASN A 511 -21.29 6.87 -15.12
C ASN A 511 -22.52 7.29 -14.28
N GLY A 512 -23.14 8.43 -14.60
CA GLY A 512 -24.29 8.94 -13.85
C GLY A 512 -23.93 9.52 -12.48
N GLY A 513 -22.68 9.94 -12.27
CA GLY A 513 -22.24 10.63 -11.05
C GLY A 513 -21.65 9.74 -9.96
N ILE A 514 -21.48 8.43 -10.20
CA ILE A 514 -20.85 7.51 -9.24
C ILE A 514 -19.41 7.95 -8.99
N LEU A 515 -19.05 8.17 -7.71
CA LEU A 515 -17.74 8.63 -7.28
C LEU A 515 -16.59 7.80 -7.88
N LYS A 516 -15.59 8.49 -8.46
CA LYS A 516 -14.32 7.92 -8.92
C LYS A 516 -13.16 8.92 -8.61
N PRO A 517 -11.93 8.45 -8.33
CA PRO A 517 -11.52 7.05 -8.19
C PRO A 517 -12.21 6.38 -6.98
N ASP A 518 -12.12 5.06 -6.86
CA ASP A 518 -12.73 4.34 -5.74
C ASP A 518 -11.84 4.36 -4.50
N ILE A 519 -10.53 4.28 -4.71
CA ILE A 519 -9.53 4.00 -3.66
C ILE A 519 -8.15 4.52 -4.09
N LEU A 520 -7.27 4.82 -3.12
CA LEU A 520 -5.86 5.08 -3.33
C LEU A 520 -4.98 3.87 -2.98
N GLY A 521 -3.88 3.72 -3.71
CA GLY A 521 -2.78 2.81 -3.35
C GLY A 521 -1.40 3.41 -3.62
N PRO A 522 -0.32 2.86 -3.03
CA PRO A 522 1.03 3.40 -3.19
C PRO A 522 1.45 3.44 -4.66
N GLY A 523 1.72 4.64 -5.17
CA GLY A 523 1.97 4.89 -6.59
C GLY A 523 3.07 5.90 -6.87
N VAL A 524 3.87 6.31 -5.88
CA VAL A 524 5.00 7.26 -6.07
C VAL A 524 6.31 6.60 -5.62
N ASN A 525 7.35 6.66 -6.46
CA ASN A 525 8.70 6.16 -6.20
C ASN A 525 8.74 4.67 -5.77
N ILE A 526 7.95 3.86 -6.49
CA ILE A 526 7.75 2.43 -6.22
C ILE A 526 8.88 1.62 -6.86
N LEU A 527 9.57 0.82 -6.04
CA LEU A 527 10.64 -0.08 -6.47
C LEU A 527 10.05 -1.41 -6.92
N SER A 528 10.29 -1.81 -8.16
CA SER A 528 9.92 -3.14 -8.68
C SER A 528 10.87 -3.60 -9.80
N ALA A 529 10.68 -4.84 -10.27
CA ALA A 529 11.47 -5.51 -11.30
C ALA A 529 11.57 -4.70 -12.60
N TRP A 530 12.72 -4.79 -13.27
CA TRP A 530 13.01 -4.07 -14.51
C TRP A 530 13.85 -4.92 -15.48
N PRO A 531 13.78 -4.69 -16.81
CA PRO A 531 14.49 -5.56 -17.77
C PRO A 531 15.99 -5.30 -17.95
N VAL A 532 16.51 -4.18 -17.46
CA VAL A 532 17.90 -3.68 -17.69
C VAL A 532 18.37 -2.82 -16.52
N ASN A 533 19.66 -2.50 -16.43
CA ASN A 533 20.15 -1.58 -15.40
C ASN A 533 19.59 -0.16 -15.69
N PRO A 534 18.97 0.53 -14.71
CA PRO A 534 18.38 1.85 -14.94
C PRO A 534 19.42 3.00 -14.98
N GLY A 535 20.65 2.73 -14.56
CA GLY A 535 21.72 3.72 -14.40
C GLY A 535 22.38 4.20 -15.71
N PRO A 536 23.60 4.76 -15.63
CA PRO A 536 24.33 5.27 -16.78
C PRO A 536 24.62 4.20 -17.85
N ASP A 537 25.07 3.01 -17.44
CA ASP A 537 25.29 1.86 -18.32
C ASP A 537 24.18 0.80 -18.12
N PRO A 538 23.30 0.58 -19.12
CA PRO A 538 22.20 -0.38 -19.02
C PRO A 538 22.64 -1.85 -19.03
N ASN A 539 23.91 -2.14 -19.33
CA ASN A 539 24.43 -3.50 -19.47
C ASN A 539 25.15 -4.01 -18.21
N ILE A 540 25.33 -3.17 -17.18
CA ILE A 540 26.05 -3.58 -15.95
C ILE A 540 25.17 -4.47 -15.07
N GLY A 541 25.75 -5.60 -14.64
CA GLY A 541 25.19 -6.50 -13.64
C GLY A 541 24.23 -7.55 -14.19
N PRO A 542 23.81 -8.50 -13.34
CA PRO A 542 22.93 -9.59 -13.73
C PRO A 542 21.54 -9.09 -14.14
N SER A 543 21.16 -9.37 -15.39
CA SER A 543 19.86 -8.99 -15.99
C SER A 543 18.60 -9.56 -15.30
N HIS A 544 18.78 -10.44 -14.32
CA HIS A 544 17.71 -11.04 -13.51
C HIS A 544 17.51 -10.37 -12.14
N LEU A 545 18.31 -9.33 -11.80
CA LEU A 545 18.24 -8.59 -10.52
C LEU A 545 18.18 -7.06 -10.72
N HIS A 546 17.69 -6.59 -11.86
CA HIS A 546 17.56 -5.17 -12.13
C HIS A 546 16.22 -4.63 -11.62
N PHE A 547 16.27 -3.61 -10.77
CA PHE A 547 15.08 -2.95 -10.24
C PHE A 547 15.04 -1.48 -10.67
N ASN A 548 13.84 -0.90 -10.68
CA ASN A 548 13.63 0.50 -11.04
C ASN A 548 12.59 1.18 -10.13
N PHE A 549 12.74 2.48 -9.88
CA PHE A 549 11.68 3.33 -9.33
C PHE A 549 10.77 3.81 -10.46
N LEU A 550 9.46 3.69 -10.28
CA LEU A 550 8.46 4.36 -11.12
C LEU A 550 7.35 4.99 -10.27
N SER A 551 6.67 5.97 -10.86
CA SER A 551 5.52 6.67 -10.29
C SER A 551 4.36 6.67 -11.28
N GLY A 552 3.14 6.45 -10.79
CA GLY A 552 1.92 6.39 -11.57
C GLY A 552 0.79 5.66 -10.84
N THR A 553 -0.46 5.94 -11.23
CA THR A 553 -1.63 5.09 -10.91
C THR A 553 -1.45 3.66 -11.44
N SER A 554 -0.63 3.51 -12.49
CA SER A 554 -0.11 2.23 -12.97
C SER A 554 0.62 1.39 -11.91
N MET A 555 1.26 2.01 -10.92
CA MET A 555 1.94 1.32 -9.82
C MET A 555 1.02 1.11 -8.61
N ALA A 556 0.00 1.96 -8.42
CA ALA A 556 -1.02 1.77 -7.39
C ALA A 556 -1.94 0.56 -7.69
N THR A 557 -2.37 0.43 -8.95
CA THR A 557 -3.25 -0.64 -9.45
C THR A 557 -2.79 -2.07 -9.12
N PRO A 558 -1.52 -2.45 -9.35
CA PRO A 558 -1.02 -3.78 -8.99
C PRO A 558 -0.92 -3.99 -7.47
N HIS A 559 -0.69 -2.95 -6.65
CA HIS A 559 -0.78 -3.13 -5.19
C HIS A 559 -2.19 -3.57 -4.79
N LEU A 560 -3.22 -2.89 -5.31
CA LEU A 560 -4.62 -3.26 -5.09
C LEU A 560 -4.95 -4.64 -5.66
N SER A 561 -4.40 -4.99 -6.83
CA SER A 561 -4.58 -6.32 -7.43
C SER A 561 -4.02 -7.44 -6.54
N GLY A 562 -2.87 -7.19 -5.89
CA GLY A 562 -2.31 -8.08 -4.89
C GLY A 562 -3.16 -8.15 -3.61
N ILE A 563 -3.68 -7.02 -3.10
CA ILE A 563 -4.60 -7.00 -1.94
C ILE A 563 -5.85 -7.83 -2.23
N VAL A 564 -6.45 -7.65 -3.41
CA VAL A 564 -7.59 -8.46 -3.88
C VAL A 564 -7.21 -9.94 -3.91
N ALA A 565 -5.98 -10.32 -4.26
CA ALA A 565 -5.54 -11.71 -4.23
C ALA A 565 -5.39 -12.27 -2.80
N LEU A 566 -4.92 -11.46 -1.84
CA LEU A 566 -4.92 -11.85 -0.42
C LEU A 566 -6.35 -12.07 0.08
N LEU A 567 -7.27 -11.14 -0.22
CA LEU A 567 -8.68 -11.20 0.17
C LEU A 567 -9.44 -12.34 -0.53
N LYS A 568 -9.14 -12.67 -1.79
CA LYS A 568 -9.73 -13.84 -2.47
C LYS A 568 -9.23 -15.17 -1.89
N SER A 569 -8.04 -15.19 -1.30
CA SER A 569 -7.49 -16.39 -0.65
C SER A 569 -8.18 -16.68 0.68
N THR A 570 -8.44 -15.66 1.49
CA THR A 570 -9.22 -15.76 2.75
C THR A 570 -10.71 -15.94 2.49
N HIS A 571 -11.29 -15.13 1.59
CA HIS A 571 -12.73 -15.05 1.32
C HIS A 571 -13.10 -15.59 -0.07
N LYS A 572 -12.83 -16.88 -0.30
CA LYS A 572 -12.97 -17.56 -1.60
C LYS A 572 -14.35 -17.43 -2.28
N ASN A 573 -15.40 -17.20 -1.48
CA ASN A 573 -16.79 -17.11 -1.94
C ASN A 573 -17.27 -15.67 -2.18
N TRP A 574 -16.47 -14.64 -1.88
CA TRP A 574 -16.87 -13.25 -2.09
C TRP A 574 -16.90 -12.89 -3.59
N SER A 575 -17.92 -12.11 -3.96
CA SER A 575 -18.03 -11.51 -5.29
C SER A 575 -16.98 -10.40 -5.49
N PRO A 576 -16.69 -9.99 -6.74
CA PRO A 576 -15.92 -8.78 -6.99
C PRO A 576 -16.49 -7.52 -6.32
N ALA A 577 -17.81 -7.40 -6.22
CA ALA A 577 -18.47 -6.29 -5.55
C ALA A 577 -18.25 -6.32 -4.02
N ALA A 578 -18.33 -7.50 -3.40
CA ALA A 578 -18.04 -7.72 -2.00
C ALA A 578 -16.60 -7.33 -1.63
N ILE A 579 -15.61 -7.77 -2.43
CA ILE A 579 -14.19 -7.42 -2.19
C ILE A 579 -13.95 -5.91 -2.41
N ARG A 580 -14.53 -5.32 -3.47
CA ARG A 580 -14.43 -3.86 -3.69
C ARG A 580 -15.06 -3.10 -2.53
N SER A 581 -16.22 -3.55 -2.03
CA SER A 581 -16.85 -2.96 -0.86
C SER A 581 -15.94 -3.03 0.35
N ALA A 582 -15.40 -4.20 0.69
CA ALA A 582 -14.53 -4.36 1.84
C ALA A 582 -13.31 -3.41 1.78
N ILE A 583 -12.68 -3.29 0.60
CA ILE A 583 -11.57 -2.35 0.35
C ILE A 583 -12.01 -0.88 0.53
N MET A 584 -13.16 -0.50 -0.03
CA MET A 584 -13.66 0.87 0.00
C MET A 584 -14.17 1.31 1.38
N THR A 585 -14.82 0.42 2.13
CA THR A 585 -15.49 0.79 3.39
C THR A 585 -14.55 0.87 4.58
N THR A 586 -13.35 0.30 4.47
CA THR A 586 -12.34 0.28 5.53
C THR A 586 -11.11 1.12 5.19
N ALA A 587 -11.20 1.99 4.17
CA ALA A 587 -10.11 2.84 3.73
C ALA A 587 -9.80 3.98 4.72
N ASP A 588 -8.52 4.26 4.92
CA ASP A 588 -8.04 5.32 5.79
C ASP A 588 -8.13 6.69 5.09
N ARG A 589 -8.85 7.64 5.70
CA ARG A 589 -8.96 9.03 5.23
C ARG A 589 -7.87 9.97 5.79
N PHE A 590 -6.98 9.42 6.59
CA PHE A 590 -5.96 10.16 7.33
C PHE A 590 -4.55 9.71 6.96
N ASP A 591 -3.59 10.62 7.12
CA ASP A 591 -2.17 10.33 7.00
C ASP A 591 -1.65 9.61 8.26
N LEU A 592 -0.37 9.22 8.25
CA LEU A 592 0.26 8.50 9.36
C LEU A 592 0.36 9.32 10.67
N ASP A 593 0.06 10.62 10.65
CA ASP A 593 0.04 11.49 11.82
C ASP A 593 -1.41 11.83 12.25
N GLY A 594 -2.42 11.26 11.58
CA GLY A 594 -3.84 11.47 11.89
C GLY A 594 -4.46 12.72 11.25
N ASN A 595 -3.75 13.42 10.36
CA ASN A 595 -4.27 14.57 9.63
C ASN A 595 -5.05 14.09 8.39
N PRO A 596 -6.02 14.86 7.86
CA PRO A 596 -6.64 14.52 6.58
C PRO A 596 -5.58 14.37 5.48
N LEU A 597 -5.73 13.36 4.61
CA LEU A 597 -4.84 13.17 3.46
C LEU A 597 -4.72 14.47 2.66
N LEU A 598 -3.49 14.87 2.30
CA LEU A 598 -3.27 16.06 1.47
C LEU A 598 -3.27 15.73 -0.02
N ASP A 599 -3.60 16.74 -0.81
CA ASP A 599 -3.36 16.82 -2.24
C ASP A 599 -2.06 17.58 -2.50
N ASP A 600 -1.09 16.97 -3.19
CA ASP A 600 0.21 17.59 -3.49
C ASP A 600 0.14 18.59 -4.67
N TYR A 601 -1.06 18.88 -5.17
CA TYR A 601 -1.34 19.89 -6.20
C TYR A 601 -1.43 21.31 -5.60
N GLU A 602 -0.76 22.27 -6.27
CA GLU A 602 -0.55 23.64 -5.81
C GLU A 602 0.23 23.73 -4.48
N PHE A 603 0.69 24.94 -4.12
CA PHE A 603 1.43 25.17 -2.87
C PHE A 603 0.53 25.20 -1.62
N GLN A 604 -0.76 24.94 -1.77
CA GLN A 604 -1.72 24.98 -0.67
C GLN A 604 -1.74 23.58 -0.02
N ASN A 605 -1.61 23.49 1.31
CA ASN A 605 -1.78 22.23 2.03
C ASN A 605 -3.28 21.83 2.06
N VAL A 606 -3.86 21.55 0.90
CA VAL A 606 -5.29 21.25 0.73
C VAL A 606 -5.54 19.80 1.08
N SER A 607 -6.58 19.52 1.86
CA SER A 607 -7.05 18.16 2.06
C SER A 607 -7.61 17.59 0.75
N ALA A 608 -7.20 16.38 0.39
CA ALA A 608 -7.71 15.67 -0.77
C ALA A 608 -9.23 15.49 -0.67
N ASN A 609 -9.94 15.94 -1.71
CA ASN A 609 -11.37 15.73 -1.86
C ASN A 609 -11.68 14.30 -2.32
N PHE A 610 -12.93 13.86 -2.26
CA PHE A 610 -13.35 12.52 -2.67
C PHE A 610 -13.14 12.25 -4.17
N PHE A 611 -13.12 13.27 -5.03
CA PHE A 611 -12.77 13.11 -6.44
C PHE A 611 -11.25 12.93 -6.67
N ALA A 612 -10.43 13.12 -5.63
CA ALA A 612 -9.01 12.80 -5.60
C ALA A 612 -8.72 11.45 -4.94
N MET A 613 -9.29 11.21 -3.74
CA MET A 613 -8.96 10.03 -2.94
C MET A 613 -9.97 8.87 -3.00
N GLY A 614 -11.17 9.10 -3.56
CA GLY A 614 -12.28 8.15 -3.44
C GLY A 614 -12.63 7.92 -1.98
N SER A 615 -12.61 6.66 -1.56
CA SER A 615 -12.70 6.30 -0.14
C SER A 615 -11.47 6.65 0.68
N GLY A 616 -10.27 6.78 0.11
CA GLY A 616 -9.03 7.05 0.86
C GLY A 616 -7.92 6.05 0.56
N GLN A 617 -6.91 5.98 1.43
CA GLN A 617 -5.82 5.02 1.36
C GLN A 617 -6.32 3.60 1.69
N VAL A 618 -5.95 2.61 0.88
CA VAL A 618 -6.30 1.22 1.17
C VAL A 618 -5.65 0.71 2.47
N ASN A 619 -6.48 0.09 3.32
CA ASN A 619 -6.07 -0.64 4.53
C ASN A 619 -6.36 -2.15 4.35
N PRO A 620 -5.36 -2.98 3.98
CA PRO A 620 -5.60 -4.39 3.70
C PRO A 620 -6.05 -5.19 4.92
N ILE A 621 -5.58 -4.83 6.11
CA ILE A 621 -5.88 -5.55 7.35
C ILE A 621 -7.35 -5.38 7.71
N ALA A 622 -7.85 -4.13 7.69
CA ALA A 622 -9.25 -3.85 7.94
C ALA A 622 -10.16 -4.41 6.83
N ALA A 623 -9.73 -4.35 5.56
CA ALA A 623 -10.49 -4.91 4.44
C ALA A 623 -10.66 -6.45 4.49
N ASN A 624 -9.88 -7.15 5.33
CA ASN A 624 -10.05 -8.59 5.55
C ASN A 624 -11.16 -8.93 6.55
N ASP A 625 -11.63 -7.98 7.38
CA ASP A 625 -12.78 -8.16 8.25
C ASP A 625 -13.60 -6.86 8.31
N PRO A 626 -14.37 -6.55 7.25
CA PRO A 626 -15.06 -5.26 7.12
C PRO A 626 -16.38 -5.22 7.91
N GLY A 627 -16.84 -6.34 8.48
CA GLY A 627 -18.16 -6.46 9.11
C GLY A 627 -19.34 -6.45 8.12
N LEU A 628 -19.52 -5.37 7.35
CA LEU A 628 -20.59 -5.23 6.34
C LEU A 628 -20.04 -4.96 4.94
N ILE A 629 -20.78 -5.39 3.93
CA ILE A 629 -20.50 -5.11 2.51
C ILE A 629 -21.73 -4.65 1.73
N TYR A 630 -21.49 -3.85 0.69
CA TYR A 630 -22.44 -3.49 -0.37
C TYR A 630 -22.20 -4.43 -1.56
N ASP A 631 -22.95 -5.53 -1.61
CA ASP A 631 -22.83 -6.54 -2.68
C ASP A 631 -23.70 -6.18 -3.90
N ILE A 632 -23.24 -6.53 -5.10
CA ILE A 632 -23.87 -6.22 -6.39
C ILE A 632 -23.71 -7.42 -7.33
N THR A 633 -24.81 -7.86 -7.95
CA THR A 633 -24.78 -8.91 -8.99
C THR A 633 -24.57 -8.32 -10.39
N PRO A 634 -24.05 -9.08 -11.36
CA PRO A 634 -23.91 -8.61 -12.74
C PRO A 634 -25.22 -8.10 -13.37
N ASP A 635 -26.36 -8.68 -12.99
CA ASP A 635 -27.68 -8.25 -13.50
C ASP A 635 -28.08 -6.87 -12.96
N ASN A 636 -27.66 -6.49 -11.74
CA ASN A 636 -27.89 -5.13 -11.23
C ASN A 636 -27.13 -4.08 -12.04
N TYR A 637 -26.01 -4.42 -12.67
CA TYR A 637 -25.35 -3.52 -13.61
C TYR A 637 -26.13 -3.36 -14.92
N VAL A 638 -26.85 -4.40 -15.39
CA VAL A 638 -27.76 -4.27 -16.54
C VAL A 638 -28.94 -3.36 -16.21
N GLN A 639 -29.53 -3.54 -15.03
CA GLN A 639 -30.58 -2.66 -14.48
C GLN A 639 -30.10 -1.20 -14.37
N TYR A 640 -28.86 -1.00 -13.94
CA TYR A 640 -28.20 0.31 -13.91
C TYR A 640 -27.99 0.92 -15.30
N LEU A 641 -27.55 0.15 -16.30
CA LEU A 641 -27.37 0.66 -17.67
C LEU A 641 -28.71 1.10 -18.29
N CYS A 642 -29.80 0.38 -18.01
CA CYS A 642 -31.16 0.83 -18.36
C CYS A 642 -31.57 2.12 -17.62
N GLY A 643 -31.27 2.24 -16.32
CA GLY A 643 -31.58 3.43 -15.53
C GLY A 643 -30.69 4.65 -15.82
N LEU A 644 -29.51 4.43 -16.41
CA LEU A 644 -28.63 5.45 -16.99
C LEU A 644 -29.15 5.97 -18.34
N GLY A 645 -30.15 5.30 -18.94
CA GLY A 645 -30.78 5.72 -20.19
C GLY A 645 -30.11 5.21 -21.47
N LEU A 646 -29.24 4.21 -21.39
CA LEU A 646 -28.70 3.58 -22.61
C LEU A 646 -29.80 2.77 -23.31
N ASN A 647 -29.80 2.77 -24.64
CA ASN A 647 -30.75 1.99 -25.43
C ASN A 647 -30.40 0.49 -25.47
N ASP A 648 -31.40 -0.33 -25.79
CA ASP A 648 -31.29 -1.80 -25.91
C ASP A 648 -30.07 -2.27 -26.73
N THR A 649 -29.74 -1.59 -27.82
CA THR A 649 -28.59 -1.92 -28.69
C THR A 649 -27.26 -1.65 -27.98
N ALA A 650 -27.10 -0.48 -27.36
CA ALA A 650 -25.89 -0.12 -26.61
C ALA A 650 -25.65 -1.08 -25.43
N ILE A 651 -26.71 -1.48 -24.72
CA ILE A 651 -26.61 -2.46 -23.63
C ILE A 651 -26.33 -3.86 -24.18
N THR A 652 -26.88 -4.22 -25.33
CA THR A 652 -26.56 -5.49 -26.01
C THR A 652 -25.07 -5.56 -26.40
N VAL A 653 -24.47 -4.46 -26.86
CA VAL A 653 -23.02 -4.36 -27.12
C VAL A 653 -22.19 -4.58 -25.85
N ILE A 654 -22.53 -3.92 -24.74
CA ILE A 654 -21.79 -4.06 -23.47
C ILE A 654 -21.92 -5.46 -22.86
N THR A 655 -23.13 -6.02 -22.89
CA THR A 655 -23.45 -7.27 -22.16
C THR A 655 -23.17 -8.54 -22.96
N GLY A 656 -23.06 -8.44 -24.29
CA GLY A 656 -22.94 -9.54 -25.23
C GLY A 656 -24.24 -10.34 -25.46
N ASN A 657 -25.33 -9.97 -24.77
CA ASN A 657 -26.63 -10.64 -24.85
C ASN A 657 -27.71 -9.61 -25.24
N ARG A 658 -28.74 -10.03 -25.97
CA ARG A 658 -29.89 -9.15 -26.25
C ARG A 658 -30.59 -8.76 -24.94
N VAL A 659 -30.62 -7.46 -24.65
CA VAL A 659 -31.36 -6.87 -23.51
C VAL A 659 -32.49 -5.98 -24.06
N GLN A 660 -33.63 -5.97 -23.35
CA GLN A 660 -34.70 -5.00 -23.58
C GLN A 660 -35.06 -4.31 -22.27
N CYS A 661 -34.83 -3.00 -22.16
CA CYS A 661 -35.07 -2.28 -20.91
C CYS A 661 -36.56 -2.20 -20.51
N SER A 662 -37.49 -2.42 -21.46
CA SER A 662 -38.92 -2.59 -21.15
C SER A 662 -39.22 -3.79 -20.26
N ASN A 663 -38.34 -4.80 -20.26
CA ASN A 663 -38.53 -6.09 -19.59
C ASN A 663 -37.62 -6.24 -18.36
N VAL A 664 -36.88 -5.19 -18.00
CA VAL A 664 -35.87 -5.18 -16.92
C VAL A 664 -36.15 -3.97 -16.02
N SER A 665 -36.31 -4.20 -14.71
CA SER A 665 -36.47 -3.11 -13.73
C SER A 665 -35.22 -2.22 -13.72
N SER A 666 -35.35 -0.94 -14.06
CA SER A 666 -34.22 0.00 -14.06
C SER A 666 -33.78 0.39 -12.64
N ILE A 667 -32.49 0.66 -12.48
CA ILE A 667 -31.88 1.22 -11.27
C ILE A 667 -31.23 2.55 -11.66
N LEU A 668 -31.65 3.66 -11.05
CA LEU A 668 -30.99 4.94 -11.23
C LEU A 668 -29.54 4.90 -10.69
N PRO A 669 -28.56 5.59 -11.30
CA PRO A 669 -27.16 5.59 -10.89
C PRO A 669 -26.92 5.75 -9.39
N GLU A 670 -27.60 6.71 -8.76
CA GLU A 670 -27.51 7.00 -7.33
C GLU A 670 -28.04 5.86 -6.41
N ASN A 671 -28.88 4.98 -6.96
CA ASN A 671 -29.49 3.82 -6.30
C ASN A 671 -28.76 2.49 -6.60
N LEU A 672 -27.71 2.49 -7.44
CA LEU A 672 -26.82 1.34 -7.51
C LEU A 672 -26.23 1.09 -6.11
N ASN A 673 -26.18 -0.18 -5.69
CA ASN A 673 -25.75 -0.56 -4.33
C ASN A 673 -24.22 -0.45 -4.15
N TYR A 674 -23.68 0.75 -4.34
CA TYR A 674 -22.27 1.05 -4.37
C TYR A 674 -21.75 1.50 -2.99
N PRO A 675 -20.47 1.25 -2.63
CA PRO A 675 -19.86 1.67 -1.36
C PRO A 675 -19.59 3.17 -1.21
N SER A 676 -20.22 4.00 -2.06
CA SER A 676 -20.28 5.45 -1.94
C SER A 676 -21.68 5.93 -2.29
N VAL A 677 -22.00 7.14 -1.84
CA VAL A 677 -23.26 7.81 -2.15
C VAL A 677 -22.92 9.08 -2.90
N SER A 678 -23.37 9.17 -4.14
CA SER A 678 -23.21 10.35 -4.98
C SER A 678 -24.57 10.73 -5.55
N ILE A 679 -24.99 11.97 -5.34
CA ILE A 679 -26.27 12.47 -5.82
C ILE A 679 -26.14 13.84 -6.48
N TYR A 680 -27.05 14.10 -7.40
CA TYR A 680 -27.41 15.44 -7.83
C TYR A 680 -28.63 15.90 -7.04
N LEU A 681 -28.58 17.10 -6.47
CA LEU A 681 -29.62 17.68 -5.62
C LEU A 681 -30.04 19.05 -6.14
N ASP A 682 -31.28 19.16 -6.61
CA ASP A 682 -31.95 20.45 -6.77
C ASP A 682 -32.33 20.96 -5.37
N PRO A 683 -31.85 22.16 -4.93
CA PRO A 683 -32.14 22.71 -3.61
C PRO A 683 -33.63 22.88 -3.26
N ALA A 684 -34.53 22.87 -4.25
CA ALA A 684 -35.98 22.94 -4.06
C ALA A 684 -36.64 21.57 -3.82
N THR A 685 -35.87 20.47 -3.84
CA THR A 685 -36.39 19.09 -3.76
C THR A 685 -35.67 18.23 -2.73
N ASN A 686 -36.36 17.20 -2.24
CA ASN A 686 -35.76 16.19 -1.37
C ASN A 686 -35.42 14.95 -2.19
N LYS A 687 -34.20 14.43 -2.03
CA LYS A 687 -33.70 13.26 -2.75
C LYS A 687 -33.56 12.08 -1.79
N SER A 688 -33.97 10.88 -2.18
CA SER A 688 -33.79 9.65 -1.39
C SER A 688 -33.05 8.60 -2.20
N VAL A 689 -32.13 7.89 -1.55
CA VAL A 689 -31.45 6.70 -2.12
C VAL A 689 -31.50 5.53 -1.16
N THR A 690 -31.48 4.31 -1.69
CA THR A 690 -31.46 3.08 -0.90
C THR A 690 -30.11 2.37 -1.02
N ARG A 691 -29.69 1.70 0.05
CA ARG A 691 -28.57 0.75 0.05
C ARG A 691 -28.96 -0.55 0.74
N VAL A 692 -28.33 -1.65 0.32
CA VAL A 692 -28.51 -3.00 0.84
C VAL A 692 -27.16 -3.47 1.42
N LEU A 693 -27.10 -3.60 2.73
CA LEU A 693 -25.93 -4.05 3.47
C LEU A 693 -26.05 -5.55 3.76
N THR A 694 -24.99 -6.30 3.49
CA THR A 694 -24.89 -7.73 3.83
C THR A 694 -23.88 -7.91 4.95
N ASN A 695 -24.25 -8.62 6.02
CA ASN A 695 -23.33 -8.97 7.10
C ASN A 695 -22.34 -10.06 6.66
N VAL A 696 -21.06 -9.80 6.83
CA VAL A 696 -19.96 -10.78 6.64
C VAL A 696 -19.10 -10.95 7.90
N GLY A 697 -19.33 -10.13 8.93
CA GLY A 697 -18.73 -10.26 10.26
C GLY A 697 -19.48 -11.26 11.14
N ASN A 698 -19.63 -10.95 12.43
CA ASN A 698 -20.20 -11.88 13.40
C ASN A 698 -21.74 -11.98 13.29
N ALA A 699 -22.30 -13.07 13.80
CA ALA A 699 -23.71 -13.12 14.16
C ALA A 699 -24.00 -12.23 15.39
N ASP A 700 -25.26 -11.81 15.54
CA ASP A 700 -25.78 -10.94 16.61
C ASP A 700 -25.06 -9.59 16.80
N GLU A 701 -24.56 -9.02 15.70
CA GLU A 701 -23.87 -7.74 15.70
C GLU A 701 -24.82 -6.56 15.42
N VAL A 702 -24.64 -5.45 16.15
CA VAL A 702 -25.47 -4.25 16.07
C VAL A 702 -24.63 -3.06 15.62
N TYR A 703 -25.07 -2.41 14.55
CA TYR A 703 -24.44 -1.24 13.96
C TYR A 703 -25.28 0.00 14.21
N ASN A 704 -24.70 1.00 14.87
CA ASN A 704 -25.27 2.34 14.97
C ASN A 704 -24.88 3.14 13.73
N ILE A 705 -25.82 3.89 13.17
CA ILE A 705 -25.58 4.71 11.98
C ILE A 705 -25.36 6.17 12.40
N LYS A 706 -24.24 6.73 11.96
CA LYS A 706 -23.86 8.13 12.10
C LYS A 706 -23.65 8.75 10.72
N VAL A 707 -23.84 10.05 10.63
CA VAL A 707 -23.59 10.80 9.39
C VAL A 707 -22.79 12.06 9.69
N GLU A 708 -21.69 12.25 8.95
CA GLU A 708 -21.04 13.55 8.79
C GLU A 708 -21.77 14.26 7.64
N GLU A 709 -22.61 15.26 7.94
CA GLU A 709 -23.44 15.91 6.91
C GLU A 709 -22.61 16.81 5.97
N PRO A 710 -22.84 16.78 4.65
CA PRO A 710 -22.28 17.77 3.73
C PRO A 710 -22.71 19.19 4.10
N LYS A 711 -21.78 20.14 4.07
CA LYS A 711 -22.03 21.53 4.52
C LYS A 711 -23.20 22.17 3.76
N GLY A 712 -24.35 22.31 4.42
CA GLY A 712 -25.57 22.91 3.86
C GLY A 712 -26.63 21.94 3.38
N VAL A 713 -26.40 20.63 3.49
CA VAL A 713 -27.38 19.57 3.19
C VAL A 713 -27.67 18.81 4.47
N SER A 714 -28.94 18.53 4.76
CA SER A 714 -29.33 17.61 5.82
C SER A 714 -29.33 16.18 5.30
N VAL A 715 -28.87 15.23 6.11
CA VAL A 715 -28.81 13.82 5.72
C VAL A 715 -29.37 12.92 6.82
N VAL A 716 -30.52 12.30 6.54
CA VAL A 716 -31.25 11.44 7.48
C VAL A 716 -31.23 9.99 7.00
N VAL A 717 -30.92 9.04 7.88
CA VAL A 717 -30.87 7.61 7.55
C VAL A 717 -31.91 6.83 8.34
N SER A 718 -32.67 5.98 7.65
CA SER A 718 -33.68 5.11 8.26
C SER A 718 -33.49 3.64 7.84
N PRO A 719 -33.50 2.68 8.79
CA PRO A 719 -33.48 2.89 10.24
C PRO A 719 -32.14 3.48 10.72
N PRO A 720 -32.07 4.07 11.93
CA PRO A 720 -30.82 4.62 12.50
C PRO A 720 -29.89 3.54 13.10
N GLN A 721 -30.33 2.29 13.16
CA GLN A 721 -29.56 1.16 13.70
C GLN A 721 -29.90 -0.12 12.93
N LEU A 722 -28.90 -0.99 12.71
CA LEU A 722 -29.06 -2.30 12.09
C LEU A 722 -28.54 -3.41 13.01
N LYS A 723 -29.43 -4.25 13.53
CA LYS A 723 -29.08 -5.53 14.16
C LYS A 723 -29.04 -6.65 13.11
N PHE A 724 -27.93 -7.37 12.97
CA PHE A 724 -27.81 -8.58 12.17
C PHE A 724 -27.71 -9.81 13.08
N THR A 725 -28.54 -10.81 12.84
CA THR A 725 -28.65 -12.05 13.64
C THR A 725 -27.89 -13.23 13.06
N SER A 726 -27.39 -13.10 11.83
CA SER A 726 -26.67 -14.16 11.12
C SER A 726 -25.72 -13.59 10.07
N VAL A 727 -24.70 -14.37 9.71
CA VAL A 727 -23.80 -14.10 8.58
C VAL A 727 -24.59 -14.27 7.28
N GLY A 728 -24.38 -13.39 6.31
CA GLY A 728 -25.12 -13.34 5.04
C GLY A 728 -26.49 -12.67 5.12
N GLN A 729 -26.98 -12.28 6.30
CA GLN A 729 -28.23 -11.53 6.42
C GLN A 729 -28.10 -10.16 5.74
N LYS A 730 -29.11 -9.81 4.92
CA LYS A 730 -29.20 -8.53 4.21
C LYS A 730 -30.18 -7.59 4.91
N LYS A 731 -29.85 -6.30 5.00
CA LYS A 731 -30.74 -5.25 5.49
C LYS A 731 -30.61 -3.97 4.67
N ASN A 732 -31.73 -3.25 4.55
CA ASN A 732 -31.81 -2.04 3.76
C ASN A 732 -31.71 -0.80 4.65
N ILE A 733 -31.12 0.26 4.11
CA ILE A 733 -31.21 1.62 4.64
C ILE A 733 -31.68 2.56 3.54
N THR A 734 -32.46 3.56 3.91
CA THR A 734 -32.82 4.70 3.06
C THR A 734 -32.13 5.94 3.61
N ILE A 735 -31.45 6.67 2.72
CA ILE A 735 -30.70 7.89 3.01
C ILE A 735 -31.42 9.04 2.30
N GLN A 736 -31.92 10.01 3.06
CA GLN A 736 -32.65 11.17 2.57
C GLN A 736 -31.78 12.42 2.63
N PHE A 737 -31.90 13.28 1.62
CA PHE A 737 -31.13 14.50 1.43
C PHE A 737 -32.06 15.69 1.21
N GLU A 738 -31.81 16.78 1.91
CA GLU A 738 -32.61 18.02 1.88
C GLU A 738 -31.70 19.24 2.02
N SER A 739 -31.99 20.33 1.30
CA SER A 739 -31.23 21.58 1.43
C SER A 739 -31.57 22.30 2.73
N LYS A 740 -30.55 22.78 3.48
CA LYS A 740 -30.78 23.56 4.72
C LYS A 740 -31.12 25.04 4.48
N GLY A 741 -31.58 25.40 3.28
CA GLY A 741 -32.00 26.77 2.93
C GLY A 741 -30.86 27.81 2.88
N MET A 742 -29.60 27.40 3.01
CA MET A 742 -28.46 28.28 2.75
C MET A 742 -28.32 28.53 1.23
N PRO A 743 -27.72 29.66 0.79
CA PRO A 743 -27.41 29.88 -0.62
C PRO A 743 -26.36 28.87 -1.11
N LEU A 744 -26.85 27.77 -1.67
CA LEU A 744 -26.05 26.77 -2.35
C LEU A 744 -25.89 27.18 -3.82
N THR A 745 -24.66 27.46 -4.24
CA THR A 745 -24.36 27.73 -5.65
C THR A 745 -24.38 26.44 -6.46
N LYS A 746 -24.88 26.53 -7.70
CA LYS A 746 -24.83 25.46 -8.69
C LYS A 746 -23.39 24.96 -8.89
N ASP A 747 -23.26 23.67 -9.19
CA ASP A 747 -22.00 22.93 -9.36
C ASP A 747 -21.14 22.81 -8.08
N ASN A 748 -21.64 23.28 -6.92
CA ASN A 748 -21.01 22.99 -5.62
C ASN A 748 -20.98 21.48 -5.38
N LYS A 749 -19.77 20.95 -5.16
CA LYS A 749 -19.50 19.59 -4.74
C LYS A 749 -19.28 19.59 -3.23
N LEU A 750 -20.28 19.10 -2.49
CA LEU A 750 -20.32 19.08 -1.03
C LEU A 750 -20.00 17.68 -0.52
N GLU A 751 -19.21 17.58 0.56
CA GLU A 751 -18.68 16.31 1.05
C GLU A 751 -19.15 15.99 2.47
N GLY A 752 -19.60 14.76 2.67
CA GLY A 752 -20.00 14.18 3.95
C GLY A 752 -19.70 12.68 4.00
N GLN A 753 -20.17 11.96 5.01
CA GLN A 753 -19.90 10.53 5.18
C GLN A 753 -21.03 9.79 5.87
N LEU A 754 -21.34 8.59 5.41
CA LEU A 754 -22.13 7.61 6.14
C LEU A 754 -21.19 6.70 6.92
N ILE A 755 -21.43 6.53 8.21
CA ILE A 755 -20.65 5.66 9.10
C ILE A 755 -21.59 4.67 9.75
N LEU A 756 -21.27 3.38 9.67
CA LEU A 756 -21.91 2.33 10.46
C LEU A 756 -20.86 1.73 11.40
N GLU A 757 -21.07 1.88 12.69
CA GLU A 757 -20.13 1.46 13.73
C GLU A 757 -20.74 0.41 14.67
N SER A 758 -19.92 -0.57 15.04
CA SER A 758 -20.17 -1.52 16.11
C SER A 758 -18.98 -1.50 17.08
N PRO A 759 -19.00 -2.25 18.20
CA PRO A 759 -17.83 -2.42 19.06
C PRO A 759 -16.61 -3.09 18.40
N LYS A 760 -16.75 -3.65 17.19
CA LYS A 760 -15.69 -4.37 16.46
C LYS A 760 -15.38 -3.78 15.08
N HIS A 761 -16.39 -3.28 14.38
CA HIS A 761 -16.30 -2.92 12.97
C HIS A 761 -16.66 -1.45 12.73
N PHE A 762 -16.00 -0.87 11.74
CA PHE A 762 -16.23 0.50 11.28
C PHE A 762 -16.37 0.48 9.76
N VAL A 763 -17.56 0.83 9.26
CA VAL A 763 -17.93 0.74 7.85
C VAL A 763 -18.27 2.15 7.37
N ARG A 764 -17.46 2.70 6.47
CA ARG A 764 -17.53 4.09 6.05
C ARG A 764 -17.80 4.21 4.55
N SER A 765 -18.78 5.03 4.17
CA SER A 765 -19.08 5.33 2.76
C SER A 765 -19.01 6.84 2.53
N PRO A 766 -18.18 7.34 1.59
CA PRO A 766 -18.17 8.74 1.21
C PRO A 766 -19.54 9.20 0.67
N ILE A 767 -19.95 10.41 1.04
CA ILE A 767 -21.12 11.10 0.50
C ILE A 767 -20.64 12.31 -0.29
N SER A 768 -21.02 12.39 -1.57
CA SER A 768 -20.83 13.58 -2.41
C SER A 768 -22.16 14.07 -2.93
N VAL A 769 -22.46 15.36 -2.73
CA VAL A 769 -23.67 16.02 -3.23
C VAL A 769 -23.24 17.09 -4.23
N THR A 770 -23.73 17.00 -5.46
CA THR A 770 -23.55 18.04 -6.48
C THR A 770 -24.86 18.82 -6.62
N ILE A 771 -24.79 20.14 -6.47
CA ILE A 771 -25.95 21.04 -6.60
C ILE A 771 -26.20 21.37 -8.08
N ILE A 772 -27.43 21.24 -8.55
CA ILE A 772 -27.81 21.41 -9.99
C ILE A 772 -28.68 22.65 -10.25
#